data_AF-A0A6N6KBY3-F1
#
_entry.id   AF-A0A6N6KBY3-F1
#
_cell.length_a   1.000
_cell.length_b   1.000
_cell.length_c   1.000
_cell.angle_alpha   90.00
_cell.angle_beta   90.00
_cell.angle_gamma   90.00
#
_symmetry.space_group_name_H-M   'P 1'
#
loop_
_entity.id
_entity.type
_entity.pdbx_description
1 polymer ?
#
loop_
_entity_poly.entity_id
_entity_poly.type
_entity_poly.pdbx_seq_one_letter_code
_entity_poly.pdbx_strand_id
1 'polypeptide(L)'
;MTKTIRYVLCLVVGIGFFVSNAEAQFVNFEETWKEFLADNKTIDFSELKKPSKDLQIDYLKYTLMYATKHFCAGEIRDAEKLIREIESFTERLYSIIPGYKDKFDDLAGKVKAYHEVDNLWRKFLKTGSVSLAELEIENAAMVCDKGTLAKYFFMTSSAHYCDANIAEAKNDFENRVIKLVDFTSLKVEDVPGLEANVNIKRQLFTNLPKLGKAWKQYLDTGVSNDLSFELPVVECYSIPSMKEYVLRAAADVCGQGAVMLDKINKLKASNSHPIEPGLAEKIEWLEGEVGQQKADEALLNEAWRDFMPDNELSRDINFPFEYCNKAAQVKAYVIDGTVNFCEKGQQRLDDIDALRKAENPTLDNATIGKINDLSNRLKNSEKDLSKLDFLWKDFVQNQDTIYGSFQLADFYCDKIAQVKSWTIKGHFDPCDQGQGYLDKIEDLQRSHNLDFDEELSCRVQRLSRKVWWCRYIELVLQARRETHEERERFGPKSALIMKDDLNNDKLPCETTVEYEPLGNIGIRYVITTYLCQDIDLAKMGDPEYYKKIATWVDTEVLQKYCEESMRCKEDFFIYLEGHTDGHAFRGARYKESLEIPEGTPYTHYFEGEALEKNTEREITNSLKNNMELGIARAWSVKQQLDFMGVPITIGAYEHPKEEKGGEYRSVQIELNITNLLLDFYEKRLNELVEESGIGKQPDDC
;
A
#
# COMPACT_ATOMS: atom_id res chain seq x y z
N MET A 1 -13.01 -88.19 86.42
CA MET A 1 -11.71 -88.84 86.67
C MET A 1 -10.65 -87.82 86.25
N THR A 2 -9.85 -87.21 87.10
CA THR A 2 -9.30 -87.58 88.42
C THR A 2 -9.24 -86.34 89.32
N LYS A 3 -10.06 -86.32 90.38
CA LYS A 3 -9.70 -86.46 91.81
C LYS A 3 -9.18 -85.15 92.44
N THR A 4 -10.01 -84.30 93.05
CA THR A 4 -10.77 -84.50 94.30
C THR A 4 -9.90 -84.69 95.54
N ILE A 5 -9.28 -83.62 96.07
CA ILE A 5 -9.05 -83.42 97.52
C ILE A 5 -9.02 -81.92 97.80
N ARG A 6 -10.12 -81.37 98.36
CA ARG A 6 -10.18 -80.18 99.24
C ARG A 6 -11.62 -79.74 99.59
N TYR A 7 -12.62 -80.52 99.19
CA TYR A 7 -14.06 -80.28 99.46
C TYR A 7 -14.58 -80.78 100.82
N VAL A 8 -13.75 -80.87 101.87
CA VAL A 8 -14.25 -81.25 103.22
C VAL A 8 -13.67 -80.34 104.30
N LEU A 9 -13.97 -79.05 104.16
CA LEU A 9 -14.17 -78.16 105.31
C LEU A 9 -15.37 -77.24 105.03
N CYS A 10 -16.43 -77.85 104.52
CA CYS A 10 -17.79 -77.46 104.84
C CYS A 10 -18.09 -77.93 106.27
N LEU A 11 -18.94 -77.17 106.98
CA LEU A 11 -19.49 -77.41 108.32
C LEU A 11 -18.47 -77.03 109.42
N VAL A 12 -18.62 -75.98 110.22
CA VAL A 12 -19.80 -75.30 110.80
C VAL A 12 -19.23 -73.94 111.25
N VAL A 13 -19.74 -72.76 110.86
CA VAL A 13 -20.86 -72.04 111.48
C VAL A 13 -21.16 -70.88 110.54
N GLY A 14 -22.34 -70.89 109.93
CA GLY A 14 -22.96 -69.70 109.41
C GLY A 14 -23.41 -68.79 110.56
N ILE A 15 -23.24 -67.48 110.34
CA ILE A 15 -23.93 -66.30 110.89
C ILE A 15 -22.88 -65.19 110.91
N GLY A 16 -22.99 -64.23 109.99
CA GLY A 16 -22.19 -63.02 110.04
C GLY A 16 -22.07 -62.28 108.72
N PHE A 17 -22.84 -61.20 108.61
CA PHE A 17 -22.59 -60.02 107.78
C PHE A 17 -22.95 -60.07 106.28
N PHE A 18 -24.22 -59.76 106.00
CA PHE A 18 -24.56 -58.84 104.91
C PHE A 18 -24.37 -57.40 105.40
N VAL A 19 -23.36 -56.69 104.89
CA VAL A 19 -23.41 -55.23 104.72
C VAL A 19 -22.64 -54.89 103.43
N SER A 20 -23.37 -54.29 102.50
CA SER A 20 -22.88 -53.66 101.28
C SER A 20 -22.17 -52.34 101.61
N ASN A 21 -20.91 -52.19 101.19
CA ASN A 21 -20.28 -50.87 101.09
C ASN A 21 -20.23 -50.47 99.61
N ALA A 22 -21.08 -49.52 99.25
CA ALA A 22 -20.92 -48.67 98.08
C ALA A 22 -20.13 -47.43 98.53
N GLU A 23 -18.87 -47.31 98.12
CA GLU A 23 -18.11 -46.07 98.26
C GLU A 23 -18.36 -45.19 97.03
N ALA A 24 -19.05 -44.07 97.24
CA ALA A 24 -19.14 -42.98 96.28
C ALA A 24 -17.98 -42.01 96.54
N GLN A 25 -17.20 -41.68 95.52
CA GLN A 25 -16.20 -40.61 95.56
C GLN A 25 -16.89 -39.27 95.85
N PHE A 26 -16.61 -38.68 97.01
CA PHE A 26 -16.97 -37.29 97.32
C PHE A 26 -15.92 -36.36 96.69
N VAL A 27 -16.32 -35.55 95.70
CA VAL A 27 -15.53 -34.42 95.19
C VAL A 27 -15.59 -33.27 96.21
N ASN A 28 -14.44 -32.74 96.62
CA ASN A 28 -14.33 -31.67 97.60
C ASN A 28 -14.60 -30.30 96.96
N PHE A 29 -15.74 -29.68 97.29
CA PHE A 29 -16.20 -28.41 96.72
C PHE A 29 -15.21 -27.24 96.93
N GLU A 30 -14.51 -27.19 98.06
CA GLU A 30 -13.49 -26.15 98.34
C GLU A 30 -12.19 -26.35 97.56
N GLU A 31 -11.89 -27.60 97.18
CA GLU A 31 -10.72 -27.92 96.37
C GLU A 31 -10.93 -27.47 94.92
N THR A 32 -12.11 -27.74 94.36
CA THR A 32 -12.51 -27.25 93.04
C THR A 32 -12.57 -25.71 92.98
N TRP A 33 -13.00 -25.04 94.05
CA TRP A 33 -12.93 -23.57 94.12
C TRP A 33 -11.48 -23.06 94.10
N LYS A 34 -10.56 -23.69 94.83
CA LYS A 34 -9.13 -23.33 94.79
C LYS A 34 -8.50 -23.55 93.42
N GLU A 35 -8.85 -24.64 92.75
CA GLU A 35 -8.41 -24.92 91.37
C GLU A 35 -8.94 -23.86 90.39
N PHE A 36 -10.24 -23.55 90.48
CA PHE A 36 -10.86 -22.48 89.68
C PHE A 36 -10.21 -21.12 89.94
N LEU A 37 -9.77 -20.84 91.17
CA LEU A 37 -9.02 -19.61 91.47
C LEU A 37 -7.59 -19.65 90.87
N ALA A 38 -6.92 -20.80 90.90
CA ALA A 38 -5.53 -20.98 90.48
C ALA A 38 -5.33 -20.96 88.95
N ASP A 39 -6.28 -21.46 88.16
CA ASP A 39 -6.21 -21.41 86.69
C ASP A 39 -7.42 -20.70 86.08
N ASN A 40 -7.16 -19.67 85.26
CA ASN A 40 -8.18 -18.95 84.50
C ASN A 40 -8.63 -19.70 83.23
N LYS A 41 -7.96 -20.80 82.86
CA LYS A 41 -8.12 -21.46 81.55
C LYS A 41 -8.70 -22.87 81.60
N THR A 42 -8.63 -23.57 82.73
CA THR A 42 -9.23 -24.91 82.87
C THR A 42 -10.51 -24.84 83.69
N ILE A 43 -11.63 -25.02 83.00
CA ILE A 43 -12.96 -25.20 83.61
C ILE A 43 -13.42 -26.63 83.37
N ASP A 44 -12.48 -27.56 83.45
CA ASP A 44 -12.72 -28.99 83.37
C ASP A 44 -12.72 -29.58 84.78
N PHE A 45 -13.62 -29.07 85.61
CA PHE A 45 -13.92 -29.68 86.90
C PHE A 45 -15.08 -30.67 86.76
N SER A 46 -14.98 -31.78 87.51
CA SER A 46 -16.04 -32.79 87.63
C SER A 46 -17.38 -32.16 88.04
N GLU A 47 -18.50 -32.69 87.53
CA GLU A 47 -19.82 -32.11 87.77
C GLU A 47 -20.13 -31.95 89.26
N LEU A 48 -20.26 -30.70 89.70
CA LEU A 48 -20.63 -30.38 91.07
C LEU A 48 -22.14 -30.44 91.22
N LYS A 49 -22.63 -31.05 92.31
CA LYS A 49 -24.04 -30.98 92.67
C LYS A 49 -24.40 -29.54 93.03
N LYS A 50 -25.39 -28.96 92.34
CA LYS A 50 -25.88 -27.60 92.59
C LYS A 50 -26.29 -27.43 94.07
N PRO A 51 -25.66 -26.51 94.84
CA PRO A 51 -26.04 -26.24 96.22
C PRO A 51 -27.46 -25.65 96.34
N SER A 52 -28.08 -25.75 97.54
CA SER A 52 -29.30 -24.98 97.84
C SER A 52 -28.99 -23.49 97.90
N LYS A 53 -29.95 -22.62 97.54
CA LYS A 53 -29.81 -21.16 97.67
C LYS A 53 -29.62 -20.70 99.12
N ASP A 54 -30.03 -21.52 100.09
CA ASP A 54 -29.83 -21.26 101.52
C ASP A 54 -28.35 -21.35 101.92
N LEU A 55 -27.53 -22.09 101.16
CA LEU A 55 -26.08 -22.17 101.31
C LEU A 55 -25.42 -21.09 100.45
N GLN A 56 -25.64 -19.83 100.82
CA GLN A 56 -25.34 -18.66 99.97
C GLN A 56 -23.90 -18.62 99.43
N ILE A 57 -22.90 -18.96 100.25
CA ILE A 57 -21.48 -18.94 99.84
C ILE A 57 -21.19 -20.02 98.77
N ASP A 58 -21.59 -21.26 99.02
CA ASP A 58 -21.37 -22.36 98.08
C ASP A 58 -22.20 -22.17 96.80
N TYR A 59 -23.42 -21.65 96.94
CA TYR A 59 -24.26 -21.31 95.81
C TYR A 59 -23.62 -20.27 94.90
N LEU A 60 -23.05 -19.20 95.47
CA LEU A 60 -22.36 -18.15 94.71
C LEU A 60 -21.12 -18.69 94.00
N LYS A 61 -20.29 -19.49 94.68
CA LYS A 61 -19.11 -20.16 94.09
C LYS A 61 -19.51 -21.04 92.91
N TYR A 62 -20.52 -21.91 93.10
CA TYR A 62 -21.07 -22.77 92.05
C TYR A 62 -21.53 -21.94 90.85
N THR A 63 -22.31 -20.89 91.11
CA THR A 63 -22.90 -20.04 90.07
C THR A 63 -21.83 -19.35 89.24
N LEU A 64 -20.76 -18.83 89.86
CA LEU A 64 -19.64 -18.21 89.14
C LEU A 64 -18.85 -19.22 88.31
N MET A 65 -18.48 -20.36 88.91
CA MET A 65 -17.73 -21.41 88.21
C MET A 65 -18.49 -21.93 86.98
N TYR A 66 -19.80 -22.17 87.10
CA TYR A 66 -20.63 -22.59 85.98
C TYR A 66 -20.92 -21.44 85.00
N ALA A 67 -21.03 -20.19 85.44
CA ALA A 67 -21.13 -19.05 84.53
C ALA A 67 -19.89 -18.96 83.63
N THR A 68 -18.70 -19.11 84.21
CA THR A 68 -17.44 -19.15 83.45
C THR A 68 -17.40 -20.40 82.56
N LYS A 69 -17.85 -21.58 83.04
CA LYS A 69 -17.92 -22.82 82.24
C LYS A 69 -18.77 -22.65 80.98
N HIS A 70 -20.00 -22.17 81.16
CA HIS A 70 -20.93 -21.91 80.06
C HIS A 70 -20.37 -20.86 79.09
N PHE A 71 -19.75 -19.79 79.61
CA PHE A 71 -19.12 -18.78 78.76
C PHE A 71 -18.01 -19.37 77.89
N CYS A 72 -17.10 -20.16 78.47
CA CYS A 72 -16.01 -20.79 77.72
C CYS A 72 -16.49 -21.89 76.74
N ALA A 73 -17.65 -22.48 76.99
CA ALA A 73 -18.30 -23.42 76.08
C ALA A 73 -19.04 -22.72 74.91
N GLY A 74 -19.08 -21.39 74.88
CA GLY A 74 -19.83 -20.61 73.88
C GLY A 74 -21.33 -20.49 74.19
N GLU A 75 -21.77 -20.95 75.35
CA GLU A 75 -23.17 -20.96 75.81
C GLU A 75 -23.53 -19.63 76.49
N ILE A 76 -23.39 -18.52 75.75
CA ILE A 76 -23.48 -17.15 76.29
C ILE A 76 -24.78 -16.87 77.05
N ARG A 77 -25.91 -17.42 76.59
CA ARG A 77 -27.22 -17.21 77.23
C ARG A 77 -27.29 -17.82 78.62
N ASP A 78 -26.67 -18.98 78.81
CA ASP A 78 -26.63 -19.67 80.10
C ASP A 78 -25.63 -19.00 81.05
N ALA A 79 -24.48 -18.54 80.52
CA ALA A 79 -23.53 -17.73 81.28
C ALA A 79 -24.17 -16.43 81.82
N GLU A 80 -24.85 -15.66 80.96
CA GLU A 80 -25.53 -14.43 81.34
C GLU A 80 -26.70 -14.65 82.31
N LYS A 81 -27.35 -15.81 82.23
CA LYS A 81 -28.40 -16.18 83.19
C LYS A 81 -27.81 -16.37 84.58
N LEU A 82 -26.65 -17.03 84.68
CA LEU A 82 -25.95 -17.22 85.95
C LEU A 82 -25.30 -15.93 86.46
N ILE A 83 -24.80 -15.05 85.57
CA ILE A 83 -24.33 -13.71 85.94
C ILE A 83 -25.47 -12.89 86.56
N ARG A 84 -26.64 -12.85 85.92
CA ARG A 84 -27.83 -12.19 86.48
C ARG A 84 -28.27 -12.79 87.81
N GLU A 85 -28.05 -14.10 87.99
CA GLU A 85 -28.30 -14.76 89.26
C GLU A 85 -27.32 -14.30 90.35
N ILE A 86 -26.04 -14.09 90.03
CA ILE A 86 -25.04 -13.51 90.95
C ILE A 86 -25.39 -12.06 91.30
N GLU A 87 -25.75 -11.25 90.30
CA GLU A 87 -26.16 -9.85 90.48
C GLU A 87 -27.41 -9.67 91.35
N SER A 88 -28.23 -10.72 91.49
CA SER A 88 -29.40 -10.70 92.39
C SER A 88 -29.03 -10.75 93.88
N PHE A 89 -27.78 -11.07 94.22
CA PHE A 89 -27.25 -11.00 95.58
C PHE A 89 -26.54 -9.67 95.82
N THR A 90 -26.46 -9.20 97.08
CA THR A 90 -25.74 -7.96 97.41
C THR A 90 -24.23 -8.13 97.24
N GLU A 91 -23.53 -7.13 96.68
CA GLU A 91 -22.07 -7.15 96.49
C GLU A 91 -21.27 -7.50 97.74
N ARG A 92 -21.74 -7.04 98.90
CA ARG A 92 -21.16 -7.36 100.22
C ARG A 92 -21.08 -8.86 100.50
N LEU A 93 -22.01 -9.66 99.96
CA LEU A 93 -22.12 -11.09 100.24
C LEU A 93 -21.10 -11.93 99.45
N TYR A 94 -20.81 -11.58 98.20
CA TYR A 94 -19.81 -12.31 97.43
C TYR A 94 -18.40 -11.75 97.60
N SER A 95 -18.25 -10.47 97.99
CA SER A 95 -16.95 -9.84 98.20
C SER A 95 -16.20 -10.36 99.44
N ILE A 96 -16.88 -11.04 100.37
CA ILE A 96 -16.23 -11.75 101.48
C ILE A 96 -15.61 -13.09 101.06
N ILE A 97 -15.93 -13.60 99.86
CA ILE A 97 -15.40 -14.86 99.34
C ILE A 97 -14.04 -14.56 98.68
N PRO A 98 -12.92 -15.10 99.18
CA PRO A 98 -11.59 -14.81 98.63
C PRO A 98 -11.51 -15.12 97.13
N GLY A 99 -11.03 -14.16 96.34
CA GLY A 99 -10.84 -14.28 94.89
C GLY A 99 -12.12 -14.19 94.04
N TYR A 100 -13.30 -14.06 94.66
CA TYR A 100 -14.56 -14.06 93.92
C TYR A 100 -14.75 -12.80 93.07
N LYS A 101 -14.58 -11.62 93.69
CA LYS A 101 -14.82 -10.34 93.00
C LYS A 101 -13.95 -10.21 91.75
N ASP A 102 -12.66 -10.52 91.87
CA ASP A 102 -11.73 -10.46 90.74
C ASP A 102 -12.14 -11.40 89.59
N LYS A 103 -12.60 -12.62 89.89
CA LYS A 103 -13.08 -13.59 88.89
C LYS A 103 -14.42 -13.18 88.27
N PHE A 104 -15.30 -12.59 89.06
CA PHE A 104 -16.59 -12.11 88.58
C PHE A 104 -16.43 -10.88 87.69
N ASP A 105 -15.60 -9.92 88.10
CA ASP A 105 -15.28 -8.72 87.32
C ASP A 105 -14.53 -9.11 86.01
N ASP A 106 -13.61 -10.07 86.06
CA ASP A 106 -12.95 -10.65 84.88
C ASP A 106 -13.96 -11.34 83.92
N LEU A 107 -14.87 -12.16 84.44
CA LEU A 107 -15.91 -12.80 83.64
C LEU A 107 -16.86 -11.77 83.00
N ALA A 108 -17.30 -10.77 83.77
CA ALA A 108 -18.17 -9.70 83.28
C ALA A 108 -17.48 -8.89 82.18
N GLY A 109 -16.19 -8.56 82.36
CA GLY A 109 -15.37 -7.92 81.34
C GLY A 109 -15.25 -8.74 80.05
N LYS A 110 -15.08 -10.06 80.15
CA LYS A 110 -15.02 -10.97 78.99
C LYS A 110 -16.36 -11.14 78.28
N VAL A 111 -17.47 -11.17 79.03
CA VAL A 111 -18.83 -11.19 78.45
C VAL A 111 -19.14 -9.88 77.74
N LYS A 112 -18.69 -8.74 78.27
CA LYS A 112 -18.78 -7.46 77.55
C LYS A 112 -17.98 -7.50 76.25
N ALA A 113 -16.74 -7.97 76.29
CA ALA A 113 -15.89 -8.12 75.10
C ALA A 113 -16.52 -9.04 74.03
N TYR A 114 -17.18 -10.13 74.44
CA TYR A 114 -17.95 -11.00 73.54
C TYR A 114 -18.96 -10.22 72.69
N HIS A 115 -19.78 -9.37 73.32
CA HIS A 115 -20.80 -8.61 72.61
C HIS A 115 -20.21 -7.55 71.69
N GLU A 116 -19.14 -6.89 72.11
CA GLU A 116 -18.43 -5.90 71.29
C GLU A 116 -17.82 -6.55 70.04
N VAL A 117 -17.15 -7.69 70.20
CA VAL A 117 -16.60 -8.47 69.08
C VAL A 117 -17.71 -8.99 68.16
N ASP A 118 -18.84 -9.47 68.70
CA ASP A 118 -19.95 -9.96 67.87
C ASP A 118 -20.61 -8.84 67.06
N ASN A 119 -20.73 -7.64 67.64
CA ASN A 119 -21.23 -6.46 66.93
C ASN A 119 -20.30 -6.06 65.78
N LEU A 120 -18.98 -6.02 66.02
CA LEU A 120 -17.99 -5.76 64.98
C LEU A 120 -17.99 -6.85 63.91
N TRP A 121 -18.13 -8.11 64.29
CA TRP A 121 -18.20 -9.22 63.35
C TRP A 121 -19.39 -9.07 62.39
N ARG A 122 -20.57 -8.74 62.91
CA ARG A 122 -21.75 -8.48 62.05
C ARG A 122 -21.56 -7.28 61.13
N LYS A 123 -20.83 -6.25 61.57
CA LYS A 123 -20.45 -5.12 60.72
C LYS A 123 -19.48 -5.57 59.64
N PHE A 124 -18.41 -6.25 60.02
CA PHE A 124 -17.38 -6.80 59.13
C PHE A 124 -17.99 -7.69 58.05
N LEU A 125 -18.92 -8.59 58.39
CA LEU A 125 -19.60 -9.43 57.39
C LEU A 125 -20.41 -8.63 56.36
N LYS A 126 -20.82 -7.40 56.67
CA LYS A 126 -21.56 -6.52 55.75
C LYS A 126 -20.62 -5.60 54.96
N THR A 127 -19.56 -5.10 55.59
CA THR A 127 -18.67 -4.07 55.04
C THR A 127 -17.38 -4.63 54.45
N GLY A 128 -17.00 -5.86 54.81
CA GLY A 128 -15.74 -6.49 54.44
C GLY A 128 -14.50 -5.88 55.12
N SER A 129 -14.68 -4.92 56.03
CA SER A 129 -13.59 -4.14 56.62
C SER A 129 -13.85 -3.74 58.07
N VAL A 130 -12.75 -3.60 58.82
CA VAL A 130 -12.67 -3.16 60.21
C VAL A 130 -11.26 -2.60 60.44
N SER A 131 -11.14 -1.54 61.22
CA SER A 131 -9.84 -0.94 61.57
C SER A 131 -9.25 -1.55 62.85
N LEU A 132 -7.93 -1.44 63.03
CA LEU A 132 -7.29 -1.85 64.28
C LEU A 132 -7.79 -1.07 65.49
N ALA A 133 -8.07 0.23 65.32
CA ALA A 133 -8.61 1.08 66.38
C ALA A 133 -10.00 0.60 66.86
N GLU A 134 -10.84 0.09 65.94
CA GLU A 134 -12.12 -0.52 66.32
C GLU A 134 -11.94 -1.84 67.08
N LEU A 135 -10.82 -2.53 66.89
CA LEU A 135 -10.50 -3.79 67.56
C LEU A 135 -9.76 -3.61 68.89
N GLU A 136 -9.57 -2.38 69.38
CA GLU A 136 -9.04 -2.12 70.73
C GLU A 136 -10.08 -2.40 71.82
N ILE A 137 -10.57 -3.65 71.86
CA ILE A 137 -11.57 -4.13 72.81
C ILE A 137 -10.84 -4.74 74.02
N GLU A 138 -11.07 -4.15 75.18
CA GLU A 138 -10.57 -4.67 76.45
C GLU A 138 -11.01 -6.13 76.66
N ASN A 139 -10.10 -7.00 77.11
CA ASN A 139 -10.33 -8.43 77.34
C ASN A 139 -10.61 -9.31 76.10
N ALA A 140 -10.77 -8.77 74.88
CA ALA A 140 -11.13 -9.57 73.69
C ALA A 140 -10.13 -10.70 73.39
N ALA A 141 -8.82 -10.44 73.53
CA ALA A 141 -7.77 -11.44 73.33
C ALA A 141 -7.62 -12.44 74.50
N MET A 142 -8.34 -12.22 75.60
CA MET A 142 -8.27 -13.02 76.84
C MET A 142 -9.53 -13.84 77.12
N VAL A 143 -10.57 -13.74 76.27
CA VAL A 143 -11.77 -14.57 76.40
C VAL A 143 -11.42 -16.04 76.20
N CYS A 144 -12.13 -16.93 76.90
CA CYS A 144 -11.97 -18.37 76.72
C CYS A 144 -12.93 -18.95 75.66
N ASP A 145 -13.97 -18.20 75.28
CA ASP A 145 -14.86 -18.56 74.17
C ASP A 145 -14.10 -18.55 72.84
N LYS A 146 -13.94 -19.73 72.26
CA LYS A 146 -13.12 -19.94 71.05
C LYS A 146 -13.74 -19.26 69.83
N GLY A 147 -15.06 -19.16 69.76
CA GLY A 147 -15.76 -18.50 68.64
C GLY A 147 -15.46 -17.01 68.59
N THR A 148 -15.51 -16.33 69.74
CA THR A 148 -15.15 -14.92 69.88
C THR A 148 -13.69 -14.66 69.57
N LEU A 149 -12.77 -15.48 70.10
CA LEU A 149 -11.35 -15.37 69.75
C LEU A 149 -11.12 -15.51 68.25
N ALA A 150 -11.80 -16.47 67.59
CA ALA A 150 -11.65 -16.68 66.16
C ALA A 150 -12.14 -15.47 65.34
N LYS A 151 -13.30 -14.89 65.68
CA LYS A 151 -13.80 -13.65 65.06
C LYS A 151 -12.82 -12.50 65.25
N TYR A 152 -12.37 -12.28 66.49
CA TYR A 152 -11.46 -11.20 66.85
C TYR A 152 -10.16 -11.29 66.05
N PHE A 153 -9.43 -12.41 66.11
CA PHE A 153 -8.17 -12.56 65.40
C PHE A 153 -8.33 -12.60 63.87
N PHE A 154 -9.47 -13.07 63.35
CA PHE A 154 -9.74 -12.99 61.92
C PHE A 154 -9.92 -11.54 61.46
N MET A 155 -10.66 -10.75 62.23
CA MET A 155 -10.81 -9.32 62.00
C MET A 155 -9.49 -8.58 62.13
N THR A 156 -8.65 -8.91 63.12
CA THR A 156 -7.28 -8.34 63.26
C THR A 156 -6.42 -8.66 62.05
N SER A 157 -6.39 -9.94 61.61
CA SER A 157 -5.69 -10.34 60.38
C SER A 157 -6.20 -9.60 59.13
N SER A 158 -7.50 -9.32 59.08
CA SER A 158 -8.11 -8.57 57.97
C SER A 158 -7.74 -7.09 58.02
N ALA A 159 -7.77 -6.46 59.19
CA ALA A 159 -7.30 -5.09 59.39
C ALA A 159 -5.82 -4.96 59.00
N HIS A 160 -4.94 -5.84 59.48
CA HIS A 160 -3.53 -5.86 59.09
C HIS A 160 -3.32 -6.02 57.58
N TYR A 161 -4.14 -6.85 56.92
CA TYR A 161 -4.07 -7.01 55.47
C TYR A 161 -4.49 -5.72 54.75
N CYS A 162 -5.58 -5.10 55.21
CA CYS A 162 -6.04 -3.81 54.69
C CYS A 162 -5.00 -2.71 54.90
N ASP A 163 -4.22 -2.73 55.99
CA ASP A 163 -3.14 -1.78 56.23
C ASP A 163 -1.85 -2.09 55.45
N ALA A 164 -1.91 -3.00 54.47
CA ALA A 164 -0.78 -3.53 53.71
C ALA A 164 0.32 -4.22 54.55
N ASN A 165 0.03 -4.57 55.81
CA ASN A 165 0.93 -5.34 56.67
C ASN A 165 0.72 -6.86 56.50
N ILE A 166 1.16 -7.38 55.34
CA ILE A 166 0.94 -8.77 54.94
C ILE A 166 1.57 -9.78 55.90
N ALA A 167 2.73 -9.44 56.49
CA ALA A 167 3.44 -10.32 57.40
C ALA A 167 2.64 -10.54 58.70
N GLU A 168 2.17 -9.47 59.33
CA GLU A 168 1.36 -9.60 60.54
C GLU A 168 -0.03 -10.15 60.25
N ALA A 169 -0.64 -9.76 59.12
CA ALA A 169 -1.91 -10.34 58.69
C ALA A 169 -1.84 -11.87 58.58
N LYS A 170 -0.75 -12.37 57.98
CA LYS A 170 -0.49 -13.81 57.84
C LYS A 170 -0.22 -14.44 59.20
N ASN A 171 0.58 -13.80 60.04
CA ASN A 171 0.90 -14.27 61.38
C ASN A 171 -0.37 -14.44 62.24
N ASP A 172 -1.23 -13.42 62.29
CA ASP A 172 -2.50 -13.49 63.02
C ASP A 172 -3.41 -14.60 62.47
N PHE A 173 -3.48 -14.74 61.14
CA PHE A 173 -4.27 -15.79 60.53
C PHE A 173 -3.74 -17.19 60.87
N GLU A 174 -2.50 -17.49 60.54
CA GLU A 174 -1.93 -18.84 60.66
C GLU A 174 -1.66 -19.23 62.12
N ASN A 175 -1.21 -18.29 62.96
CA ASN A 175 -0.83 -18.58 64.34
C ASN A 175 -1.95 -18.35 65.36
N ARG A 176 -3.01 -17.62 65.03
CA ARG A 176 -4.16 -17.42 65.94
C ARG A 176 -5.43 -18.06 65.40
N VAL A 177 -5.89 -17.66 64.21
CA VAL A 177 -7.17 -18.14 63.65
C VAL A 177 -7.11 -19.64 63.32
N ILE A 178 -6.12 -20.05 62.53
CA ILE A 178 -5.97 -21.45 62.10
C ILE A 178 -5.73 -22.38 63.29
N LYS A 179 -4.97 -21.94 64.31
CA LYS A 179 -4.81 -22.73 65.55
C LYS A 179 -6.14 -22.96 66.27
N LEU A 180 -7.02 -21.96 66.31
CA LEU A 180 -8.35 -22.12 66.91
C LEU A 180 -9.26 -23.01 66.06
N VAL A 181 -9.22 -22.81 64.76
CA VAL A 181 -10.10 -23.49 63.79
C VAL A 181 -9.73 -24.96 63.58
N ASP A 182 -8.45 -25.28 63.40
CA ASP A 182 -8.02 -26.63 63.00
C ASP A 182 -7.52 -27.50 64.17
N PHE A 183 -7.13 -26.89 65.29
CA PHE A 183 -6.47 -27.58 66.41
C PHE A 183 -7.23 -27.48 67.73
N THR A 184 -8.50 -27.08 67.71
CA THR A 184 -9.36 -27.09 68.90
C THR A 184 -10.73 -27.74 68.62
N SER A 185 -11.57 -27.82 69.66
CA SER A 185 -12.94 -28.31 69.57
C SER A 185 -13.93 -27.34 68.88
N LEU A 186 -13.49 -26.16 68.43
CA LEU A 186 -14.36 -25.21 67.72
C LEU A 186 -14.70 -25.77 66.33
N LYS A 187 -15.99 -25.87 65.99
CA LYS A 187 -16.41 -26.09 64.61
C LYS A 187 -16.62 -24.75 63.93
N VAL A 188 -15.99 -24.54 62.78
CA VAL A 188 -16.02 -23.24 62.08
C VAL A 188 -17.43 -22.88 61.60
N GLU A 189 -18.21 -23.89 61.24
CA GLU A 189 -19.62 -23.78 60.82
C GLU A 189 -20.54 -23.25 61.94
N ASP A 190 -20.17 -23.46 63.22
CA ASP A 190 -20.94 -22.95 64.37
C ASP A 190 -20.80 -21.42 64.51
N VAL A 191 -19.87 -20.79 63.78
CA VAL A 191 -19.68 -19.34 63.74
C VAL A 191 -20.14 -18.78 62.38
N PRO A 192 -21.33 -18.13 62.32
CA PRO A 192 -21.88 -17.63 61.06
C PRO A 192 -20.90 -16.72 60.31
N GLY A 193 -20.65 -17.08 59.03
CA GLY A 193 -19.78 -16.34 58.11
C GLY A 193 -18.28 -16.60 58.26
N LEU A 194 -17.82 -17.32 59.30
CA LEU A 194 -16.39 -17.53 59.54
C LEU A 194 -15.77 -18.49 58.51
N GLU A 195 -16.46 -19.58 58.17
CA GLU A 195 -15.93 -20.62 57.26
C GLU A 195 -15.58 -20.06 55.87
N ALA A 196 -16.51 -19.36 55.23
CA ALA A 196 -16.29 -18.76 53.91
C ALA A 196 -15.10 -17.78 53.93
N ASN A 197 -15.01 -16.96 54.98
CA ASN A 197 -13.95 -15.97 55.15
C ASN A 197 -12.58 -16.60 55.42
N VAL A 198 -12.52 -17.65 56.23
CA VAL A 198 -11.30 -18.46 56.45
C VAL A 198 -10.84 -19.11 55.15
N ASN A 199 -11.75 -19.64 54.34
CA ASN A 199 -11.41 -20.26 53.06
C ASN A 199 -10.84 -19.26 52.06
N ILE A 200 -11.43 -18.06 51.94
CA ILE A 200 -10.89 -16.95 51.13
C ILE A 200 -9.46 -16.61 51.58
N LYS A 201 -9.26 -16.42 52.89
CA LYS A 201 -7.97 -16.02 53.43
C LYS A 201 -6.90 -17.12 53.31
N ARG A 202 -7.29 -18.40 53.41
CA ARG A 202 -6.42 -19.57 53.11
C ARG A 202 -5.93 -19.54 51.68
N GLN A 203 -6.84 -19.35 50.71
CA GLN A 203 -6.48 -19.24 49.30
C GLN A 203 -5.53 -18.07 49.04
N LEU A 204 -5.86 -16.91 49.61
CA LEU A 204 -5.06 -15.69 49.51
C LEU A 204 -3.61 -15.90 50.00
N PHE A 205 -3.41 -16.34 51.25
CA PHE A 205 -2.06 -16.52 51.79
C PHE A 205 -1.29 -17.69 51.17
N THR A 206 -1.99 -18.68 50.60
CA THR A 206 -1.37 -19.75 49.81
C THR A 206 -0.85 -19.24 48.47
N ASN A 207 -1.57 -18.32 47.82
CA ASN A 207 -1.23 -17.84 46.47
C ASN A 207 -0.35 -16.59 46.45
N LEU A 208 -0.35 -15.76 47.50
CA LEU A 208 0.49 -14.56 47.59
C LEU A 208 2.00 -14.82 47.36
N PRO A 209 2.62 -15.86 47.94
CA PRO A 209 4.04 -16.16 47.65
C PRO A 209 4.29 -16.54 46.19
N LYS A 210 3.34 -17.25 45.55
CA LYS A 210 3.42 -17.63 44.13
C LYS A 210 3.33 -16.39 43.25
N LEU A 211 2.41 -15.48 43.56
CA LEU A 211 2.30 -14.18 42.90
C LEU A 211 3.58 -13.37 43.06
N GLY A 212 4.14 -13.29 44.27
CA GLY A 212 5.39 -12.56 44.50
C GLY A 212 6.55 -13.08 43.66
N LYS A 213 6.67 -14.41 43.51
CA LYS A 213 7.68 -15.04 42.64
C LYS A 213 7.44 -14.71 41.16
N ALA A 214 6.20 -14.84 40.67
CA ALA A 214 5.85 -14.53 39.28
C ALA A 214 6.06 -13.04 38.95
N TRP A 215 5.65 -12.15 39.85
CA TRP A 215 5.83 -10.71 39.71
C TRP A 215 7.31 -10.33 39.63
N LYS A 216 8.14 -10.89 40.53
CA LYS A 216 9.58 -10.67 40.49
C LYS A 216 10.19 -11.14 39.16
N GLN A 217 9.83 -12.34 38.72
CA GLN A 217 10.32 -12.86 37.44
C GLN A 217 9.93 -11.94 36.28
N TYR A 218 8.68 -11.47 36.24
CA TYR A 218 8.23 -10.55 35.20
C TYR A 218 8.95 -9.21 35.22
N LEU A 219 9.24 -8.64 36.41
CA LEU A 219 10.06 -7.43 36.51
C LEU A 219 11.50 -7.67 36.04
N ASP A 220 12.07 -8.85 36.31
CA ASP A 220 13.46 -9.19 35.95
C ASP A 220 13.61 -9.54 34.45
N THR A 221 12.62 -10.17 33.82
CA THR A 221 12.73 -10.71 32.45
C THR A 221 11.83 -10.03 31.42
N GLY A 222 10.79 -9.30 31.85
CA GLY A 222 9.73 -8.79 30.98
C GLY A 222 8.76 -9.88 30.47
N VAL A 223 8.95 -11.15 30.84
CA VAL A 223 8.12 -12.27 30.36
C VAL A 223 7.21 -12.75 31.48
N SER A 224 5.90 -12.73 31.22
CA SER A 224 4.90 -13.33 32.10
C SER A 224 4.48 -14.68 31.54
N ASN A 225 4.24 -15.65 32.44
CA ASN A 225 3.70 -16.96 32.10
C ASN A 225 2.25 -17.04 32.60
N ASP A 226 1.47 -17.95 32.02
CA ASP A 226 0.12 -18.22 32.47
C ASP A 226 0.06 -18.59 33.96
N LEU A 227 -0.72 -17.82 34.71
CA LEU A 227 -0.97 -18.07 36.12
C LEU A 227 -2.01 -19.18 36.27
N SER A 228 -1.62 -20.29 36.92
CA SER A 228 -2.49 -21.43 37.21
C SER A 228 -3.38 -21.25 38.46
N PHE A 229 -3.42 -20.04 39.01
CA PHE A 229 -4.16 -19.72 40.23
C PHE A 229 -4.80 -18.33 40.11
N GLU A 230 -5.89 -18.12 40.84
CA GLU A 230 -6.54 -16.82 41.02
C GLU A 230 -6.34 -16.33 42.45
N LEU A 231 -6.13 -15.02 42.63
CA LEU A 231 -6.24 -14.40 43.95
C LEU A 231 -7.69 -13.96 44.20
N PRO A 232 -8.25 -14.29 45.37
CA PRO A 232 -9.45 -13.61 45.84
C PRO A 232 -9.21 -12.11 45.91
N VAL A 233 -10.14 -11.33 45.36
CA VAL A 233 -10.10 -9.87 45.44
C VAL A 233 -10.51 -9.43 46.84
N VAL A 234 -9.63 -8.68 47.51
CA VAL A 234 -9.91 -8.06 48.81
C VAL A 234 -9.87 -6.55 48.60
N GLU A 235 -11.04 -5.91 48.58
CA GLU A 235 -11.20 -4.54 48.09
C GLU A 235 -10.35 -3.51 48.86
N CYS A 236 -10.21 -3.66 50.18
CA CYS A 236 -9.44 -2.73 51.01
C CYS A 236 -7.95 -2.67 50.65
N TYR A 237 -7.37 -3.74 50.10
CA TYR A 237 -5.98 -3.75 49.61
C TYR A 237 -5.88 -4.59 48.33
N SER A 238 -6.04 -3.92 47.19
CA SER A 238 -6.19 -4.56 45.88
C SER A 238 -4.91 -4.64 45.05
N ILE A 239 -3.77 -4.14 45.57
CA ILE A 239 -2.46 -4.18 44.89
C ILE A 239 -2.06 -5.60 44.44
N PRO A 240 -2.24 -6.66 45.24
CA PRO A 240 -1.92 -8.03 44.78
C PRO A 240 -2.79 -8.47 43.60
N SER A 241 -4.08 -8.15 43.59
CA SER A 241 -4.97 -8.46 42.47
C SER A 241 -4.60 -7.69 41.21
N MET A 242 -4.20 -6.42 41.33
CA MET A 242 -3.68 -5.65 40.19
C MET A 242 -2.44 -6.31 39.57
N LYS A 243 -1.48 -6.77 40.40
CA LYS A 243 -0.29 -7.50 39.92
C LYS A 243 -0.68 -8.78 39.19
N GLU A 244 -1.63 -9.54 39.72
CA GLU A 244 -2.13 -10.74 39.05
C GLU A 244 -2.72 -10.42 37.68
N TYR A 245 -3.54 -9.37 37.58
CA TYR A 245 -4.17 -8.97 36.33
C TYR A 245 -3.16 -8.46 35.30
N VAL A 246 -2.13 -7.73 35.72
CA VAL A 246 -1.02 -7.34 34.82
C VAL A 246 -0.29 -8.57 34.31
N LEU A 247 0.00 -9.55 35.15
CA LEU A 247 0.68 -10.78 34.71
C LEU A 247 -0.17 -11.59 33.73
N ARG A 248 -1.48 -11.71 33.96
CA ARG A 248 -2.41 -12.35 33.02
C ARG A 248 -2.46 -11.61 31.69
N ALA A 249 -2.56 -10.29 31.73
CA ALA A 249 -2.54 -9.45 30.55
C ALA A 249 -1.22 -9.58 29.78
N ALA A 250 -0.09 -9.61 30.47
CA ALA A 250 1.22 -9.72 29.85
C ALA A 250 1.48 -11.11 29.24
N ALA A 251 0.87 -12.17 29.77
CA ALA A 251 0.95 -13.51 29.20
C ALA A 251 0.12 -13.64 27.90
N ASP A 252 -1.01 -12.93 27.83
CA ASP A 252 -1.90 -12.92 26.67
C ASP A 252 -2.51 -11.51 26.47
N VAL A 253 -1.75 -10.61 25.86
CA VAL A 253 -2.19 -9.22 25.64
C VAL A 253 -3.42 -9.18 24.73
N CYS A 254 -3.47 -10.10 23.75
CA CYS A 254 -4.54 -10.15 22.76
C CYS A 254 -5.87 -10.64 23.32
N GLY A 255 -5.87 -11.71 24.13
CA GLY A 255 -7.08 -12.29 24.69
C GLY A 255 -7.47 -11.72 26.06
N GLN A 256 -6.49 -11.34 26.89
CA GLN A 256 -6.72 -10.88 28.27
C GLN A 256 -6.42 -9.40 28.49
N GLY A 257 -5.61 -8.75 27.64
CA GLY A 257 -5.09 -7.40 27.88
C GLY A 257 -6.17 -6.36 28.20
N ALA A 258 -7.14 -6.16 27.29
CA ALA A 258 -8.21 -5.18 27.49
C ALA A 258 -9.13 -5.52 28.69
N VAL A 259 -9.43 -6.81 28.90
CA VAL A 259 -10.30 -7.28 30.00
C VAL A 259 -9.62 -7.05 31.35
N MET A 260 -8.35 -7.40 31.45
CA MET A 260 -7.57 -7.22 32.67
C MET A 260 -7.29 -5.74 32.94
N LEU A 261 -7.05 -4.94 31.90
CA LEU A 261 -6.89 -3.49 32.06
C LEU A 261 -8.17 -2.83 32.61
N ASP A 262 -9.36 -3.22 32.16
CA ASP A 262 -10.63 -2.73 32.73
C ASP A 262 -10.77 -3.11 34.22
N LYS A 263 -10.43 -4.36 34.59
CA LYS A 263 -10.42 -4.79 35.98
C LYS A 263 -9.40 -4.00 36.83
N ILE A 264 -8.20 -3.76 36.30
CA ILE A 264 -7.17 -2.94 36.95
C ILE A 264 -7.69 -1.52 37.16
N ASN A 265 -8.32 -0.90 36.16
CA ASN A 265 -8.84 0.46 36.29
C ASN A 265 -9.98 0.57 37.31
N LYS A 266 -10.85 -0.44 37.42
CA LYS A 266 -11.85 -0.53 38.48
C LYS A 266 -11.21 -0.60 39.86
N LEU A 267 -10.18 -1.43 40.03
CA LEU A 267 -9.45 -1.51 41.29
C LEU A 267 -8.67 -0.22 41.59
N LYS A 268 -8.08 0.44 40.60
CA LYS A 268 -7.37 1.73 40.75
C LYS A 268 -8.32 2.80 41.33
N ALA A 269 -9.57 2.80 40.90
CA ALA A 269 -10.57 3.77 41.36
C ALA A 269 -11.00 3.57 42.82
N SER A 270 -10.98 2.34 43.33
CA SER A 270 -11.40 2.01 44.71
C SER A 270 -10.24 1.82 45.69
N ASN A 271 -9.01 1.75 45.22
CA ASN A 271 -7.82 1.48 46.03
C ASN A 271 -7.34 2.73 46.80
N SER A 272 -7.19 2.61 48.11
CA SER A 272 -6.66 3.67 48.99
C SER A 272 -5.14 3.66 49.15
N HIS A 273 -4.44 2.63 48.65
CA HIS A 273 -3.00 2.45 48.86
C HIS A 273 -2.17 3.04 47.73
N PRO A 274 -0.98 3.61 48.02
CA PRO A 274 -0.05 4.00 46.97
C PRO A 274 0.31 2.82 46.07
N ILE A 275 0.19 3.02 44.75
CA ILE A 275 0.65 2.05 43.74
C ILE A 275 2.17 2.18 43.63
N GLU A 276 2.88 1.07 43.83
CA GLU A 276 4.35 1.05 43.73
C GLU A 276 4.81 1.38 42.29
N PRO A 277 5.96 2.06 42.11
CA PRO A 277 6.42 2.48 40.78
C PRO A 277 6.51 1.36 39.74
N GLY A 278 7.02 0.19 40.13
CA GLY A 278 7.13 -0.96 39.22
C GLY A 278 5.78 -1.51 38.76
N LEU A 279 4.73 -1.40 39.57
CA LEU A 279 3.37 -1.76 39.14
C LEU A 279 2.77 -0.66 38.26
N ALA A 280 2.97 0.61 38.60
CA ALA A 280 2.49 1.73 37.81
C ALA A 280 3.06 1.69 36.37
N GLU A 281 4.37 1.47 36.22
CA GLU A 281 5.05 1.35 34.93
C GLU A 281 4.45 0.21 34.07
N LYS A 282 4.19 -0.96 34.66
CA LYS A 282 3.63 -2.10 33.91
C LYS A 282 2.15 -1.92 33.55
N ILE A 283 1.40 -1.17 34.35
CA ILE A 283 0.04 -0.77 33.99
C ILE A 283 0.09 0.22 32.82
N GLU A 284 0.99 1.21 32.84
CA GLU A 284 1.17 2.17 31.75
C GLU A 284 1.61 1.47 30.44
N TRP A 285 2.54 0.51 30.54
CA TRP A 285 2.91 -0.35 29.40
C TRP A 285 1.69 -1.06 28.82
N LEU A 286 0.86 -1.69 29.66
CA LEU A 286 -0.34 -2.38 29.21
C LEU A 286 -1.37 -1.43 28.58
N GLU A 287 -1.53 -0.22 29.15
CA GLU A 287 -2.35 0.85 28.57
C GLU A 287 -1.84 1.24 27.17
N GLY A 288 -0.51 1.33 27.01
CA GLY A 288 0.16 1.58 25.73
C GLY A 288 -0.08 0.48 24.69
N GLU A 289 0.18 -0.79 25.04
CA GLU A 289 -0.01 -1.93 24.13
C GLU A 289 -1.47 -2.07 23.67
N VAL A 290 -2.42 -2.04 24.61
CA VAL A 290 -3.86 -2.12 24.30
C VAL A 290 -4.31 -0.91 23.49
N GLY A 291 -3.73 0.27 23.75
CA GLY A 291 -3.98 1.49 22.99
C GLY A 291 -3.48 1.40 21.54
N GLN A 292 -2.23 0.95 21.35
CA GLN A 292 -1.61 0.80 20.04
C GLN A 292 -2.34 -0.22 19.18
N GLN A 293 -2.71 -1.39 19.74
CA GLN A 293 -3.47 -2.40 19.01
C GLN A 293 -4.81 -1.87 18.49
N LYS A 294 -5.52 -1.07 19.30
CA LYS A 294 -6.77 -0.42 18.87
C LYS A 294 -6.52 0.61 17.77
N ALA A 295 -5.43 1.37 17.86
CA ALA A 295 -5.08 2.36 16.85
C ALA A 295 -4.72 1.70 15.51
N ASP A 296 -3.92 0.64 15.53
CA ASP A 296 -3.52 -0.12 14.34
C ASP A 296 -4.73 -0.78 13.67
N GLU A 297 -5.63 -1.40 14.45
CA GLU A 297 -6.88 -1.95 13.91
C GLU A 297 -7.79 -0.86 13.33
N ALA A 298 -7.85 0.32 13.95
CA ALA A 298 -8.63 1.45 13.42
C ALA A 298 -8.08 1.94 12.08
N LEU A 299 -6.75 2.11 11.99
CA LEU A 299 -6.05 2.49 10.76
C LEU A 299 -6.28 1.44 9.65
N LEU A 300 -6.14 0.16 9.97
CA LEU A 300 -6.40 -0.93 9.02
C LEU A 300 -7.85 -0.94 8.54
N ASN A 301 -8.83 -0.68 9.43
CA ASN A 301 -10.23 -0.63 9.04
C ASN A 301 -10.54 0.57 8.14
N GLU A 302 -9.89 1.72 8.35
CA GLU A 302 -9.95 2.86 7.45
C GLU A 302 -9.35 2.51 6.08
N ALA A 303 -8.15 1.94 6.06
CA ALA A 303 -7.48 1.48 4.84
C ALA A 303 -8.31 0.44 4.07
N TRP A 304 -8.93 -0.50 4.79
CA TRP A 304 -9.80 -1.51 4.19
C TRP A 304 -11.00 -0.88 3.50
N ARG A 305 -11.62 0.14 4.12
CA ARG A 305 -12.75 0.85 3.51
C ARG A 305 -12.34 1.62 2.25
N ASP A 306 -11.15 2.22 2.26
CA ASP A 306 -10.58 2.91 1.11
C ASP A 306 -10.24 1.95 -0.04
N PHE A 307 -9.67 0.78 0.29
CA PHE A 307 -9.29 -0.28 -0.64
C PHE A 307 -10.46 -1.01 -1.33
N MET A 308 -11.61 -1.11 -0.66
CA MET A 308 -12.70 -1.96 -1.11
C MET A 308 -13.28 -1.61 -2.51
N PRO A 309 -13.49 -0.34 -2.90
CA PRO A 309 -14.12 0.03 -4.17
C PRO A 309 -13.31 -0.31 -5.42
N ASP A 310 -12.00 -0.06 -5.42
CA ASP A 310 -11.14 -0.08 -6.62
C ASP A 310 -9.84 -0.89 -6.45
N ASN A 311 -9.57 -1.40 -5.25
CA ASN A 311 -8.33 -2.08 -4.86
C ASN A 311 -7.11 -1.17 -4.76
N GLU A 312 -7.30 0.14 -4.58
CA GLU A 312 -6.23 1.12 -4.42
C GLU A 312 -6.24 1.73 -3.02
N LEU A 313 -5.14 2.34 -2.62
CA LEU A 313 -5.08 3.15 -1.40
C LEU A 313 -4.79 4.60 -1.77
N SER A 314 -5.54 5.52 -1.18
CA SER A 314 -5.33 6.96 -1.36
C SER A 314 -4.02 7.47 -0.73
N ARG A 315 -3.42 6.69 0.16
CA ARG A 315 -2.18 7.02 0.87
C ARG A 315 -1.35 5.75 1.10
N ASP A 316 -0.04 5.93 1.18
CA ASP A 316 0.86 4.85 1.57
C ASP A 316 0.72 4.57 3.08
N ILE A 317 0.53 3.30 3.44
CA ILE A 317 0.29 2.85 4.81
C ILE A 317 1.22 1.68 5.12
N ASN A 318 2.05 1.85 6.15
CA ASN A 318 2.88 0.77 6.66
C ASN A 318 2.12 -0.02 7.73
N PHE A 319 1.71 -1.25 7.40
CA PHE A 319 1.01 -2.12 8.34
C PHE A 319 2.01 -2.88 9.24
N PRO A 320 1.74 -3.02 10.54
CA PRO A 320 2.59 -3.81 11.44
C PRO A 320 2.58 -5.32 11.15
N PHE A 321 1.62 -5.80 10.34
CA PHE A 321 1.38 -7.22 9.99
C PHE A 321 1.29 -8.22 11.16
N GLU A 322 1.39 -7.77 12.40
CA GLU A 322 1.13 -8.54 13.61
C GLU A 322 -0.08 -7.94 14.32
N TYR A 323 -1.25 -8.55 14.10
CA TYR A 323 -2.49 -8.14 14.76
C TYR A 323 -2.94 -9.22 15.74
N CYS A 324 -3.59 -8.80 16.82
CA CYS A 324 -4.30 -9.72 17.72
C CYS A 324 -5.48 -10.38 17.01
N ASN A 325 -6.29 -9.60 16.29
CA ASN A 325 -7.29 -10.16 15.41
C ASN A 325 -6.66 -10.71 14.14
N LYS A 326 -6.58 -12.04 14.02
CA LYS A 326 -5.98 -12.71 12.86
C LYS A 326 -6.76 -12.49 11.56
N ALA A 327 -8.06 -12.18 11.61
CA ALA A 327 -8.79 -11.75 10.41
C ALA A 327 -8.35 -10.35 9.94
N ALA A 328 -7.96 -9.46 10.86
CA ALA A 328 -7.39 -8.16 10.54
C ALA A 328 -6.00 -8.32 9.87
N GLN A 329 -5.17 -9.21 10.40
CA GLN A 329 -3.88 -9.55 9.78
C GLN A 329 -4.04 -10.05 8.33
N VAL A 330 -5.05 -10.90 8.06
CA VAL A 330 -5.38 -11.31 6.67
C VAL A 330 -5.75 -10.12 5.79
N LYS A 331 -6.56 -9.17 6.29
CA LYS A 331 -6.90 -7.95 5.52
C LYS A 331 -5.67 -7.14 5.15
N ALA A 332 -4.73 -6.96 6.09
CA ALA A 332 -3.47 -6.27 5.81
C ALA A 332 -2.67 -6.98 4.71
N TYR A 333 -2.55 -8.31 4.75
CA TYR A 333 -1.89 -9.08 3.69
C TYR A 333 -2.60 -8.98 2.34
N VAL A 334 -3.93 -8.99 2.33
CA VAL A 334 -4.71 -8.81 1.08
C VAL A 334 -4.45 -7.44 0.46
N ILE A 335 -4.46 -6.36 1.26
CA ILE A 335 -4.20 -5.01 0.78
C ILE A 335 -2.78 -4.93 0.20
N ASP A 336 -1.75 -5.29 0.99
CA ASP A 336 -0.35 -5.20 0.55
C ASP A 336 -0.08 -6.12 -0.65
N GLY A 337 -0.66 -7.32 -0.67
CA GLY A 337 -0.55 -8.25 -1.79
C GLY A 337 -1.26 -7.77 -3.05
N THR A 338 -2.33 -6.98 -2.94
CA THR A 338 -3.07 -6.48 -4.11
C THR A 338 -2.47 -5.20 -4.67
N VAL A 339 -2.08 -4.27 -3.79
CA VAL A 339 -1.42 -3.02 -4.18
C VAL A 339 -0.04 -3.32 -4.76
N ASN A 340 0.73 -4.21 -4.11
CA ASN A 340 2.08 -4.59 -4.52
C ASN A 340 2.10 -5.98 -5.20
N PHE A 341 1.12 -6.28 -6.06
CA PHE A 341 0.89 -7.65 -6.55
C PHE A 341 2.05 -8.26 -7.34
N CYS A 342 2.85 -7.45 -8.05
CA CYS A 342 4.01 -7.95 -8.79
C CYS A 342 5.11 -8.47 -7.87
N GLU A 343 5.34 -7.80 -6.74
CA GLU A 343 6.49 -8.07 -5.86
C GLU A 343 6.10 -8.96 -4.68
N LYS A 344 4.90 -8.72 -4.13
CA LYS A 344 4.44 -9.36 -2.88
C LYS A 344 3.19 -10.20 -3.04
N GLY A 345 2.52 -10.18 -4.20
CA GLY A 345 1.22 -10.84 -4.37
C GLY A 345 1.24 -12.32 -3.98
N GLN A 346 2.18 -13.10 -4.52
CA GLN A 346 2.31 -14.53 -4.19
C GLN A 346 2.74 -14.73 -2.73
N GLN A 347 3.73 -13.97 -2.26
CA GLN A 347 4.18 -14.03 -0.87
C GLN A 347 3.02 -13.80 0.10
N ARG A 348 2.15 -12.82 -0.16
CA ARG A 348 1.00 -12.53 0.72
C ARG A 348 -0.07 -13.60 0.67
N LEU A 349 -0.29 -14.26 -0.48
CA LEU A 349 -1.16 -15.44 -0.51
C LEU A 349 -0.59 -16.59 0.33
N ASP A 350 0.74 -16.82 0.26
CA ASP A 350 1.40 -17.83 1.07
C ASP A 350 1.33 -17.50 2.57
N ASP A 351 1.52 -16.23 2.95
CA ASP A 351 1.37 -15.74 4.32
C ASP A 351 -0.06 -15.95 4.84
N ILE A 352 -1.07 -15.65 4.01
CA ILE A 352 -2.49 -15.87 4.33
C ILE A 352 -2.77 -17.37 4.54
N ASP A 353 -2.25 -18.24 3.67
CA ASP A 353 -2.44 -19.68 3.77
C ASP A 353 -1.73 -20.27 5.00
N ALA A 354 -0.53 -19.77 5.34
CA ALA A 354 0.19 -20.14 6.54
C ALA A 354 -0.61 -19.74 7.80
N LEU A 355 -1.11 -18.50 7.84
CA LEU A 355 -1.91 -18.01 8.96
C LEU A 355 -3.23 -18.77 9.10
N ARG A 356 -3.89 -19.12 8.00
CA ARG A 356 -5.12 -19.93 8.01
C ARG A 356 -4.90 -21.34 8.52
N LYS A 357 -3.75 -21.95 8.23
CA LYS A 357 -3.37 -23.27 8.75
C LYS A 357 -3.04 -23.25 10.24
N ALA A 358 -2.37 -22.19 10.71
CA ALA A 358 -1.96 -22.07 12.10
C ALA A 358 -3.13 -21.71 13.04
N GLU A 359 -3.93 -20.70 12.66
CA GLU A 359 -4.86 -20.04 13.58
C GLU A 359 -6.34 -20.18 13.18
N ASN A 360 -6.64 -20.63 11.95
CA ASN A 360 -7.99 -20.78 11.41
C ASN A 360 -8.94 -19.58 11.68
N PRO A 361 -8.56 -18.35 11.31
CA PRO A 361 -9.39 -17.17 11.55
C PRO A 361 -10.70 -17.24 10.75
N THR A 362 -11.78 -16.76 11.35
CA THR A 362 -13.06 -16.60 10.64
C THR A 362 -13.00 -15.36 9.74
N LEU A 363 -13.15 -15.56 8.43
CA LEU A 363 -13.11 -14.48 7.44
C LEU A 363 -14.51 -14.23 6.87
N ASP A 364 -14.84 -12.96 6.65
CA ASP A 364 -16.07 -12.57 5.96
C ASP A 364 -15.98 -12.83 4.44
N ASN A 365 -17.14 -12.90 3.78
CA ASN A 365 -17.21 -13.18 2.34
C ASN A 365 -16.51 -12.11 1.49
N ALA A 366 -16.46 -10.85 1.95
CA ALA A 366 -15.80 -9.77 1.22
C ALA A 366 -14.28 -9.97 1.21
N THR A 367 -13.70 -10.34 2.35
CA THR A 367 -12.28 -10.66 2.51
C THR A 367 -11.91 -11.88 1.67
N ILE A 368 -12.73 -12.94 1.70
CA ILE A 368 -12.53 -14.13 0.84
C ILE A 368 -12.59 -13.74 -0.64
N GLY A 369 -13.53 -12.86 -1.03
CA GLY A 369 -13.64 -12.32 -2.38
C GLY A 369 -12.33 -11.67 -2.82
N LYS A 370 -11.77 -10.75 -2.01
CA LYS A 370 -10.51 -10.07 -2.34
C LYS A 370 -9.29 -11.00 -2.38
N ILE A 371 -9.24 -12.05 -1.56
CA ILE A 371 -8.19 -13.09 -1.66
C ILE A 371 -8.28 -13.79 -3.02
N ASN A 372 -9.49 -14.14 -3.46
CA ASN A 372 -9.70 -14.77 -4.76
C ASN A 372 -9.36 -13.81 -5.91
N ASP A 373 -9.69 -12.53 -5.79
CA ASP A 373 -9.34 -11.51 -6.79
C ASP A 373 -7.82 -11.39 -6.95
N LEU A 374 -7.08 -11.34 -5.83
CA LEU A 374 -5.61 -11.37 -5.84
C LEU A 374 -5.06 -12.63 -6.52
N SER A 375 -5.58 -13.81 -6.15
CA SER A 375 -5.19 -15.08 -6.77
C SER A 375 -5.46 -15.11 -8.28
N ASN A 376 -6.62 -14.59 -8.70
CA ASN A 376 -7.00 -14.51 -10.11
C ASN A 376 -6.13 -13.51 -10.86
N ARG A 377 -5.79 -12.37 -10.25
CA ARG A 377 -4.89 -11.37 -10.84
C ARG A 377 -3.51 -11.96 -11.13
N LEU A 378 -2.94 -12.72 -10.20
CA LEU A 378 -1.66 -13.41 -10.40
C LEU A 378 -1.75 -14.45 -11.53
N LYS A 379 -2.79 -15.30 -11.53
CA LYS A 379 -3.00 -16.29 -12.59
C LYS A 379 -3.19 -15.66 -13.97
N ASN A 380 -3.89 -14.52 -14.05
CA ASN A 380 -4.07 -13.81 -15.31
C ASN A 380 -2.75 -13.18 -15.76
N SER A 381 -1.98 -12.58 -14.86
CA SER A 381 -0.65 -12.06 -15.17
C SER A 381 0.30 -13.13 -15.73
N GLU A 382 0.26 -14.35 -15.18
CA GLU A 382 1.05 -15.48 -15.67
C GLU A 382 0.61 -15.95 -17.07
N LYS A 383 -0.71 -15.99 -17.31
CA LYS A 383 -1.27 -16.30 -18.64
C LYS A 383 -0.90 -15.24 -19.67
N ASP A 384 -0.98 -13.97 -19.31
CA ASP A 384 -0.63 -12.86 -20.19
C ASP A 384 0.85 -12.90 -20.56
N LEU A 385 1.73 -13.18 -19.59
CA LEU A 385 3.16 -13.38 -19.84
C LEU A 385 3.41 -14.55 -20.78
N SER A 386 2.78 -15.70 -20.54
CA SER A 386 2.89 -16.88 -21.42
C SER A 386 2.41 -16.58 -22.85
N LYS A 387 1.35 -15.79 -22.99
CA LYS A 387 0.84 -15.33 -24.29
C LYS A 387 1.82 -14.38 -24.97
N LEU A 388 2.41 -13.44 -24.23
CA LEU A 388 3.45 -12.55 -24.76
C LEU A 388 4.66 -13.36 -25.24
N ASP A 389 5.13 -14.35 -24.49
CA ASP A 389 6.27 -15.17 -24.90
C ASP A 389 6.00 -15.93 -26.21
N PHE A 390 4.76 -16.40 -26.41
CA PHE A 390 4.33 -16.98 -27.67
C PHE A 390 4.32 -15.94 -28.81
N LEU A 391 3.71 -14.78 -28.59
CA LEU A 391 3.63 -13.70 -29.58
C LEU A 391 5.01 -13.13 -29.93
N TRP A 392 5.91 -13.02 -28.95
CA TRP A 392 7.28 -12.57 -29.15
C TRP A 392 8.04 -13.52 -30.06
N LYS A 393 7.89 -14.84 -29.87
CA LYS A 393 8.51 -15.84 -30.78
C LYS A 393 7.98 -15.73 -32.20
N ASP A 394 6.67 -15.56 -32.39
CA ASP A 394 6.07 -15.38 -33.71
C ASP A 394 6.53 -14.06 -34.36
N PHE A 395 6.55 -12.97 -33.59
CA PHE A 395 7.06 -11.66 -33.99
C PHE A 395 8.52 -11.74 -34.46
N VAL A 396 9.36 -12.43 -33.70
CA VAL A 396 10.77 -12.64 -34.02
C VAL A 396 10.94 -13.45 -35.31
N GLN A 397 10.23 -14.58 -35.42
CA GLN A 397 10.32 -15.50 -36.56
C GLN A 397 9.86 -14.85 -37.86
N ASN A 398 8.86 -13.97 -37.79
CA ASN A 398 8.29 -13.30 -38.95
C ASN A 398 8.93 -11.94 -39.24
N GLN A 399 10.14 -11.65 -38.74
CA GLN A 399 10.86 -10.39 -39.00
C GLN A 399 10.10 -9.14 -38.56
N ASP A 400 9.71 -9.12 -37.28
CA ASP A 400 9.10 -7.98 -36.60
C ASP A 400 7.67 -7.68 -37.11
N THR A 401 6.94 -8.74 -37.45
CA THR A 401 5.50 -8.73 -37.72
C THR A 401 4.80 -9.95 -37.13
N ILE A 402 3.49 -9.88 -36.91
CA ILE A 402 2.62 -10.97 -36.46
C ILE A 402 1.46 -11.05 -37.45
N TYR A 403 1.16 -12.25 -37.95
CA TYR A 403 0.07 -12.43 -38.89
C TYR A 403 -1.27 -12.65 -38.17
N GLY A 404 -2.24 -11.80 -38.47
CA GLY A 404 -3.59 -11.86 -37.88
C GLY A 404 -3.77 -10.96 -36.66
N SER A 405 -4.94 -11.05 -36.03
CA SER A 405 -5.25 -10.25 -34.85
C SER A 405 -4.54 -10.82 -33.61
N PHE A 406 -3.88 -9.96 -32.85
CA PHE A 406 -3.30 -10.30 -31.56
C PHE A 406 -3.77 -9.30 -30.50
N GLN A 407 -3.60 -9.67 -29.23
CA GLN A 407 -3.88 -8.79 -28.10
C GLN A 407 -2.81 -9.01 -27.04
N LEU A 408 -2.19 -7.91 -26.64
CA LEU A 408 -1.22 -7.85 -25.55
C LEU A 408 -1.90 -7.24 -24.33
N ALA A 409 -1.43 -7.59 -23.13
CA ALA A 409 -1.86 -6.91 -21.93
C ALA A 409 -1.40 -5.44 -21.96
N ASP A 410 -2.04 -4.61 -21.14
CA ASP A 410 -1.61 -3.22 -20.98
C ASP A 410 -0.38 -3.11 -20.10
N PHE A 411 -0.21 -4.06 -19.18
CA PHE A 411 0.83 -4.07 -18.17
C PHE A 411 1.36 -5.49 -17.90
N TYR A 412 2.67 -5.59 -17.71
CA TYR A 412 3.40 -6.79 -17.33
C TYR A 412 4.29 -6.49 -16.11
N CYS A 413 4.26 -7.36 -15.09
CA CYS A 413 5.13 -7.23 -13.92
C CYS A 413 6.62 -7.37 -14.25
N ASP A 414 6.95 -8.23 -15.21
CA ASP A 414 8.30 -8.35 -15.72
C ASP A 414 8.62 -7.17 -16.66
N LYS A 415 9.67 -6.42 -16.33
CA LYS A 415 10.02 -5.19 -17.05
C LYS A 415 10.51 -5.48 -18.48
N ILE A 416 11.17 -6.61 -18.71
CA ILE A 416 11.62 -7.02 -20.05
C ILE A 416 10.42 -7.44 -20.90
N ALA A 417 9.46 -8.15 -20.32
CA ALA A 417 8.16 -8.44 -20.94
C ALA A 417 7.41 -7.15 -21.31
N GLN A 418 7.42 -6.15 -20.43
CA GLN A 418 6.82 -4.85 -20.73
C GLN A 418 7.47 -4.19 -21.95
N VAL A 419 8.81 -4.19 -22.02
CA VAL A 419 9.55 -3.66 -23.18
C VAL A 419 9.21 -4.46 -24.44
N LYS A 420 9.22 -5.80 -24.40
CA LYS A 420 8.82 -6.65 -25.53
C LYS A 420 7.42 -6.30 -26.05
N SER A 421 6.47 -6.11 -25.14
CA SER A 421 5.11 -5.71 -25.51
C SER A 421 5.08 -4.34 -26.19
N TRP A 422 5.79 -3.34 -25.68
CA TRP A 422 5.84 -2.01 -26.28
C TRP A 422 6.56 -2.02 -27.63
N THR A 423 7.63 -2.81 -27.77
CA THR A 423 8.32 -3.01 -29.05
C THR A 423 7.35 -3.58 -30.09
N ILE A 424 6.60 -4.65 -29.78
CA ILE A 424 5.58 -5.17 -30.69
C ILE A 424 4.56 -4.07 -31.04
N LYS A 425 3.95 -3.40 -30.05
CA LYS A 425 2.93 -2.37 -30.30
C LYS A 425 3.47 -1.25 -31.19
N GLY A 426 4.69 -0.78 -30.95
CA GLY A 426 5.35 0.25 -31.76
C GLY A 426 5.64 -0.18 -33.19
N HIS A 427 5.99 -1.45 -33.43
CA HIS A 427 6.25 -1.94 -34.80
C HIS A 427 5.00 -2.00 -35.68
N PHE A 428 3.82 -2.14 -35.08
CA PHE A 428 2.54 -2.16 -35.78
C PHE A 428 1.98 -0.79 -36.11
N ASP A 429 2.39 0.24 -35.36
CA ASP A 429 2.02 1.62 -35.59
C ASP A 429 3.23 2.56 -35.38
N PRO A 430 4.26 2.45 -36.25
CA PRO A 430 5.52 3.15 -36.04
C PRO A 430 5.39 4.66 -36.27
N CYS A 431 4.48 5.10 -37.15
CA CYS A 431 4.36 6.53 -37.45
C CYS A 431 3.56 7.28 -36.37
N ASP A 432 2.42 6.74 -35.91
CA ASP A 432 1.56 7.48 -34.98
C ASP A 432 1.91 7.21 -33.51
N GLN A 433 2.27 5.96 -33.16
CA GLN A 433 2.53 5.56 -31.76
C GLN A 433 3.97 5.12 -31.48
N GLY A 434 4.77 4.86 -32.51
CA GLY A 434 6.11 4.28 -32.37
C GLY A 434 7.04 5.07 -31.47
N GLN A 435 7.10 6.40 -31.62
CA GLN A 435 7.90 7.24 -30.72
C GLN A 435 7.44 7.13 -29.27
N GLY A 436 6.12 7.19 -29.02
CA GLY A 436 5.60 7.11 -27.66
C GLY A 436 5.92 5.79 -26.96
N TYR A 437 6.11 4.70 -27.70
CA TYR A 437 6.61 3.44 -27.15
C TYR A 437 8.13 3.44 -26.96
N LEU A 438 8.91 4.04 -27.88
CA LEU A 438 10.36 4.20 -27.70
C LEU A 438 10.69 5.03 -26.46
N ASP A 439 9.97 6.14 -26.24
CA ASP A 439 10.14 6.99 -25.06
C ASP A 439 9.87 6.19 -23.77
N LYS A 440 8.78 5.40 -23.75
CA LYS A 440 8.47 4.50 -22.61
C LYS A 440 9.54 3.44 -22.39
N ILE A 441 10.09 2.87 -23.45
CA ILE A 441 11.16 1.87 -23.37
C ILE A 441 12.43 2.50 -22.81
N GLU A 442 12.82 3.67 -23.30
CA GLU A 442 14.00 4.40 -22.84
C GLU A 442 13.87 4.84 -21.37
N ASP A 443 12.71 5.38 -20.99
CA ASP A 443 12.42 5.76 -19.60
C ASP A 443 12.47 4.55 -18.66
N LEU A 444 11.88 3.42 -19.05
CA LEU A 444 11.92 2.20 -18.24
C LEU A 444 13.33 1.62 -18.16
N GLN A 445 14.10 1.65 -19.26
CA GLN A 445 15.48 1.19 -19.31
C GLN A 445 16.36 2.02 -18.38
N ARG A 446 16.23 3.36 -18.41
CA ARG A 446 17.01 4.28 -17.55
C ARG A 446 16.61 4.16 -16.07
N SER A 447 15.31 4.16 -15.77
CA SER A 447 14.80 4.14 -14.39
C SER A 447 15.11 2.84 -13.64
N HIS A 448 15.31 1.74 -14.36
CA HIS A 448 15.58 0.42 -13.76
C HIS A 448 16.91 -0.20 -14.20
N ASN A 449 17.74 0.53 -14.93
CA ASN A 449 19.03 0.08 -15.45
C ASN A 449 18.92 -1.30 -16.13
N LEU A 450 17.99 -1.42 -17.09
CA LEU A 450 17.71 -2.67 -17.78
C LEU A 450 18.76 -2.94 -18.86
N ASP A 451 19.28 -4.16 -18.88
CA ASP A 451 20.13 -4.67 -19.96
C ASP A 451 19.28 -5.49 -20.94
N PHE A 452 19.29 -5.10 -22.21
CA PHE A 452 18.61 -5.84 -23.27
C PHE A 452 19.57 -6.86 -23.88
N ASP A 453 19.05 -8.06 -24.15
CA ASP A 453 19.77 -8.99 -25.01
C ASP A 453 19.85 -8.45 -26.45
N GLU A 454 20.72 -9.06 -27.25
CA GLU A 454 20.95 -8.65 -28.64
C GLU A 454 19.66 -8.71 -29.47
N GLU A 455 18.79 -9.69 -29.21
CA GLU A 455 17.53 -9.89 -29.93
C GLU A 455 16.54 -8.74 -29.70
N LEU A 456 16.34 -8.34 -28.45
CA LEU A 456 15.45 -7.25 -28.05
C LEU A 456 16.04 -5.90 -28.45
N SER A 457 17.34 -5.70 -28.20
CA SER A 457 18.05 -4.46 -28.55
C SER A 457 17.95 -4.16 -30.05
N CYS A 458 18.20 -5.16 -30.89
CA CYS A 458 18.08 -5.01 -32.34
C CYS A 458 16.64 -4.63 -32.76
N ARG A 459 15.62 -5.22 -32.14
CA ARG A 459 14.22 -4.89 -32.47
C ARG A 459 13.84 -3.47 -32.08
N VAL A 460 14.26 -3.03 -30.90
CA VAL A 460 14.10 -1.63 -30.50
C VAL A 460 14.80 -0.68 -31.48
N GLN A 461 16.00 -1.02 -31.95
CA GLN A 461 16.71 -0.23 -32.96
C GLN A 461 16.00 -0.20 -34.32
N ARG A 462 15.45 -1.33 -34.77
CA ARG A 462 14.62 -1.38 -36.00
C ARG A 462 13.33 -0.58 -35.86
N LEU A 463 12.69 -0.58 -34.69
CA LEU A 463 11.57 0.32 -34.40
C LEU A 463 12.01 1.78 -34.56
N SER A 464 13.10 2.19 -33.91
CA SER A 464 13.66 3.54 -34.02
C SER A 464 13.90 3.95 -35.47
N ARG A 465 14.41 3.02 -36.31
CA ARG A 465 14.61 3.27 -37.74
C ARG A 465 13.28 3.46 -38.49
N LYS A 466 12.25 2.67 -38.21
CA LYS A 466 10.90 2.85 -38.80
C LYS A 466 10.29 4.20 -38.39
N VAL A 467 10.37 4.57 -37.11
CA VAL A 467 9.90 5.85 -36.59
C VAL A 467 10.63 7.02 -37.27
N TRP A 468 11.96 6.93 -37.37
CA TRP A 468 12.76 7.93 -38.08
C TRP A 468 12.32 8.08 -39.54
N TRP A 469 12.06 6.97 -40.24
CA TRP A 469 11.61 7.00 -41.63
C TRP A 469 10.26 7.68 -41.80
N CYS A 470 9.30 7.40 -40.92
CA CYS A 470 7.99 8.08 -40.94
C CYS A 470 8.16 9.60 -40.86
N ARG A 471 8.94 10.08 -39.88
CA ARG A 471 9.21 11.50 -39.70
C ARG A 471 9.96 12.11 -40.88
N TYR A 472 10.97 11.41 -41.38
CA TYR A 472 11.73 11.87 -42.54
C TYR A 472 10.86 12.05 -43.78
N ILE A 473 9.90 11.14 -44.03
CA ILE A 473 8.96 11.26 -45.14
C ILE A 473 8.06 12.50 -44.99
N GLU A 474 7.61 12.84 -43.79
CA GLU A 474 6.86 14.08 -43.55
C GLU A 474 7.67 15.32 -43.96
N LEU A 475 8.96 15.35 -43.60
CA LEU A 475 9.88 16.43 -43.96
C LEU A 475 10.14 16.47 -45.48
N VAL A 476 10.28 15.31 -46.13
CA VAL A 476 10.38 15.22 -47.60
C VAL A 476 9.14 15.82 -48.26
N LEU A 477 7.95 15.49 -47.77
CA LEU A 477 6.70 16.04 -48.30
C LEU A 477 6.60 17.55 -48.04
N GLN A 478 7.08 18.03 -46.89
CA GLN A 478 7.16 19.47 -46.59
C GLN A 478 8.12 20.20 -47.52
N ALA A 479 9.36 19.70 -47.66
CA ALA A 479 10.37 20.27 -48.56
C ALA A 479 9.82 20.39 -49.99
N ARG A 480 9.13 19.34 -50.49
CA ARG A 480 8.50 19.37 -51.81
C ARG A 480 7.43 20.46 -51.94
N ARG A 481 6.58 20.65 -50.93
CA ARG A 481 5.58 21.72 -50.94
C ARG A 481 6.23 23.10 -50.98
N GLU A 482 7.24 23.32 -50.13
CA GLU A 482 7.93 24.62 -50.06
C GLU A 482 8.73 24.90 -51.35
N THR A 483 9.33 23.89 -51.97
CA THR A 483 9.95 24.03 -53.31
C THR A 483 8.93 24.37 -54.39
N HIS A 484 7.75 23.74 -54.36
CA HIS A 484 6.67 24.07 -55.29
C HIS A 484 6.22 25.52 -55.13
N GLU A 485 6.00 25.98 -53.89
CA GLU A 485 5.63 27.37 -53.62
C GLU A 485 6.70 28.36 -54.10
N GLU A 486 7.99 28.05 -53.88
CA GLU A 486 9.07 28.90 -54.37
C GLU A 486 9.12 28.96 -55.90
N ARG A 487 8.87 27.82 -56.58
CA ARG A 487 8.76 27.77 -58.03
C ARG A 487 7.65 28.67 -58.56
N GLU A 488 6.46 28.58 -57.99
CA GLU A 488 5.30 29.38 -58.41
C GLU A 488 5.48 30.87 -58.08
N ARG A 489 6.30 31.21 -57.08
CA ARG A 489 6.69 32.58 -56.77
C ARG A 489 7.70 33.14 -57.78
N PHE A 490 8.72 32.34 -58.10
CA PHE A 490 9.85 32.75 -58.92
C PHE A 490 9.56 32.71 -60.42
N GLY A 491 9.01 31.60 -60.91
CA GLY A 491 8.85 31.32 -62.34
C GLY A 491 8.09 32.41 -63.11
N PRO A 492 6.83 32.71 -62.74
CA PRO A 492 6.05 33.76 -63.39
C PRO A 492 6.71 35.15 -63.33
N LYS A 493 7.37 35.47 -62.21
CA LYS A 493 8.06 36.76 -62.04
C LYS A 493 9.26 36.86 -62.98
N SER A 494 10.03 35.79 -63.13
CA SER A 494 11.16 35.76 -64.06
C SER A 494 10.71 35.89 -65.51
N ALA A 495 9.62 35.20 -65.89
CA ALA A 495 9.01 35.33 -67.21
C ALA A 495 8.60 36.77 -67.54
N LEU A 496 8.02 37.48 -66.56
CA LEU A 496 7.65 38.89 -66.73
C LEU A 496 8.87 39.79 -66.95
N ILE A 497 9.94 39.60 -66.18
CA ILE A 497 11.21 40.34 -66.37
C ILE A 497 11.74 40.13 -67.80
N MET A 498 11.73 38.89 -68.28
CA MET A 498 12.15 38.58 -69.64
C MET A 498 11.25 39.25 -70.68
N LYS A 499 9.92 39.20 -70.48
CA LYS A 499 8.97 39.85 -71.39
C LYS A 499 9.27 41.34 -71.50
N ASP A 500 9.51 42.01 -70.37
CA ASP A 500 9.80 43.44 -70.33
C ASP A 500 11.16 43.78 -70.98
N ASP A 501 12.18 42.94 -70.82
CA ASP A 501 13.52 43.15 -71.40
C ASP A 501 13.57 42.93 -72.93
N LEU A 502 12.74 41.99 -73.42
CA LEU A 502 12.65 41.67 -74.85
C LEU A 502 11.83 42.70 -75.60
N ASN A 503 10.77 43.26 -75.01
CA ASN A 503 9.93 44.27 -75.64
C ASN A 503 10.45 45.70 -75.44
N ASN A 504 10.53 46.49 -76.51
CA ASN A 504 10.83 47.92 -76.43
C ASN A 504 10.22 48.66 -77.64
N ASP A 505 10.22 50.00 -77.61
CA ASP A 505 9.64 50.84 -78.67
C ASP A 505 10.25 50.64 -80.07
N LYS A 506 11.39 49.95 -80.17
CA LYS A 506 12.08 49.63 -81.44
C LYS A 506 11.79 48.21 -81.92
N LEU A 507 11.14 47.37 -81.13
CA LEU A 507 10.78 46.01 -81.51
C LEU A 507 9.56 46.07 -82.46
N PRO A 508 9.62 45.46 -83.65
CA PRO A 508 8.56 45.60 -84.65
C PRO A 508 7.24 44.92 -84.26
N CYS A 509 7.27 43.90 -83.39
CA CYS A 509 6.12 43.10 -82.96
C CYS A 509 6.30 42.68 -81.50
N GLU A 510 5.21 42.33 -80.82
CA GLU A 510 5.27 41.85 -79.43
C GLU A 510 5.99 40.49 -79.33
N THR A 511 6.78 40.33 -78.27
CA THR A 511 7.23 39.03 -77.76
C THR A 511 6.46 38.69 -76.49
N THR A 512 5.90 37.49 -76.40
CA THR A 512 5.33 36.96 -75.14
C THR A 512 6.30 35.98 -74.49
N VAL A 513 6.25 35.88 -73.17
CA VAL A 513 7.02 34.92 -72.38
C VAL A 513 6.07 34.27 -71.40
N GLU A 514 5.88 32.97 -71.55
CA GLU A 514 5.00 32.16 -70.71
C GLU A 514 5.82 31.26 -69.81
N TYR A 515 5.31 31.01 -68.60
CA TYR A 515 5.89 30.12 -67.61
C TYR A 515 5.01 28.89 -67.48
N GLU A 516 5.62 27.72 -67.46
CA GLU A 516 4.95 26.47 -67.12
C GLU A 516 5.81 25.59 -66.20
N PRO A 517 5.19 24.88 -65.26
CA PRO A 517 5.92 23.96 -64.39
C PRO A 517 6.35 22.68 -65.12
N LEU A 518 7.60 22.26 -64.93
CA LEU A 518 8.10 20.95 -65.38
C LEU A 518 8.34 20.05 -64.17
N GLY A 519 7.52 19.01 -64.02
CA GLY A 519 7.62 18.08 -62.89
C GLY A 519 7.48 18.79 -61.53
N ASN A 520 8.28 18.37 -60.54
CA ASN A 520 8.21 18.93 -59.18
C ASN A 520 9.14 20.13 -58.94
N ILE A 521 10.26 20.20 -59.67
CA ILE A 521 11.36 21.16 -59.40
C ILE A 521 11.87 21.91 -60.64
N GLY A 522 11.32 21.61 -61.82
CA GLY A 522 11.73 22.21 -63.08
C GLY A 522 10.79 23.30 -63.59
N ILE A 523 11.28 24.05 -64.56
CA ILE A 523 10.56 25.17 -65.19
C ILE A 523 10.73 25.10 -66.71
N ARG A 524 9.63 25.37 -67.44
CA ARG A 524 9.62 25.69 -68.87
C ARG A 524 9.29 27.16 -69.05
N TYR A 525 10.09 27.84 -69.86
CA TYR A 525 9.73 29.17 -70.38
C TYR A 525 9.49 29.09 -71.87
N VAL A 526 8.35 29.57 -72.35
CA VAL A 526 8.01 29.62 -73.76
C VAL A 526 8.04 31.07 -74.23
N ILE A 527 9.07 31.42 -75.00
CA ILE A 527 9.24 32.76 -75.57
C ILE A 527 8.67 32.74 -76.99
N THR A 528 7.56 33.43 -77.22
CA THR A 528 6.94 33.51 -78.55
C THR A 528 7.22 34.87 -79.17
N THR A 529 7.97 34.89 -80.26
CA THR A 529 8.27 36.12 -81.03
C THR A 529 7.39 36.16 -82.27
N TYR A 530 6.43 37.08 -82.34
CA TYR A 530 5.52 37.21 -83.49
C TYR A 530 6.19 37.96 -84.66
N LEU A 531 5.84 37.57 -85.90
CA LEU A 531 6.46 38.08 -87.12
C LEU A 531 5.48 38.98 -87.90
N CYS A 532 5.74 40.28 -87.86
CA CYS A 532 4.98 41.27 -88.62
C CYS A 532 5.27 41.15 -90.12
N GLN A 533 4.37 41.70 -90.95
CA GLN A 533 4.53 41.67 -92.40
C GLN A 533 5.82 42.39 -92.83
N ASP A 534 6.52 41.80 -93.80
CA ASP A 534 7.77 42.27 -94.44
C ASP A 534 9.09 42.16 -93.64
N ILE A 535 9.18 41.28 -92.64
CA ILE A 535 10.48 40.95 -92.02
C ILE A 535 11.31 40.05 -92.97
N ASP A 536 12.53 40.50 -93.27
CA ASP A 536 13.55 39.68 -93.91
C ASP A 536 13.99 38.58 -92.92
N LEU A 537 13.80 37.30 -93.25
CA LEU A 537 14.22 36.18 -92.39
C LEU A 537 15.73 36.25 -92.09
N ALA A 538 16.54 36.83 -93.00
CA ALA A 538 17.97 37.05 -92.75
C ALA A 538 18.25 38.10 -91.65
N LYS A 539 17.24 38.89 -91.26
CA LYS A 539 17.27 39.83 -90.12
C LYS A 539 16.56 39.30 -88.88
N MET A 540 15.94 38.12 -88.92
CA MET A 540 15.50 37.39 -87.72
C MET A 540 16.73 36.85 -86.99
N GLY A 541 17.54 37.76 -86.45
CA GLY A 541 18.93 37.45 -86.15
C GLY A 541 19.69 38.59 -85.50
N ASP A 542 19.01 39.59 -84.91
CA ASP A 542 19.71 40.59 -84.10
C ASP A 542 20.42 39.85 -82.95
N PRO A 543 21.76 39.75 -82.97
CA PRO A 543 22.47 38.99 -81.96
C PRO A 543 22.28 39.61 -80.57
N GLU A 544 21.94 40.90 -80.47
CA GLU A 544 21.63 41.54 -79.19
C GLU A 544 20.34 40.98 -78.56
N TYR A 545 19.32 40.63 -79.36
CA TYR A 545 18.08 40.02 -78.86
C TYR A 545 18.34 38.65 -78.21
N TYR A 546 19.04 37.76 -78.91
CA TYR A 546 19.34 36.41 -78.42
C TYR A 546 20.43 36.40 -77.32
N LYS A 547 21.25 37.46 -77.25
CA LYS A 547 22.09 37.70 -76.08
C LYS A 547 21.27 38.04 -74.84
N LYS A 548 20.17 38.81 -74.96
CA LYS A 548 19.28 39.13 -73.82
C LYS A 548 18.65 37.87 -73.20
N ILE A 549 17.89 37.09 -73.99
CA ILE A 549 18.17 35.66 -74.17
C ILE A 549 18.95 34.93 -73.07
N ALA A 550 20.17 34.58 -73.45
CA ALA A 550 21.14 33.88 -72.63
C ALA A 550 21.55 34.66 -71.37
N THR A 551 21.66 35.99 -71.43
CA THR A 551 22.01 36.81 -70.26
C THR A 551 20.96 36.69 -69.16
N TRP A 552 19.68 36.74 -69.51
CA TRP A 552 18.59 36.53 -68.56
C TRP A 552 18.59 35.10 -68.02
N VAL A 553 18.79 34.08 -68.88
CA VAL A 553 18.88 32.70 -68.40
C VAL A 553 20.01 32.57 -67.39
N ASP A 554 21.17 33.13 -67.67
CA ASP A 554 22.32 33.06 -66.76
C ASP A 554 22.06 33.84 -65.46
N THR A 555 21.66 35.11 -65.56
CA THR A 555 21.61 36.04 -64.41
C THR A 555 20.32 35.94 -63.58
N GLU A 556 19.17 35.80 -64.23
CA GLU A 556 17.88 35.85 -63.56
C GLU A 556 17.32 34.47 -63.21
N VAL A 557 17.76 33.41 -63.92
CA VAL A 557 17.29 32.03 -63.72
C VAL A 557 18.35 31.16 -63.06
N LEU A 558 19.47 30.92 -63.74
CA LEU A 558 20.45 29.93 -63.30
C LEU A 558 21.23 30.41 -62.06
N GLN A 559 21.76 31.64 -62.05
CA GLN A 559 22.51 32.16 -60.89
C GLN A 559 21.72 32.20 -59.58
N LYS A 560 20.37 32.20 -59.62
CA LYS A 560 19.55 32.23 -58.41
C LYS A 560 19.38 30.87 -57.73
N TYR A 561 19.37 29.78 -58.49
CA TYR A 561 19.03 28.46 -57.95
C TYR A 561 20.00 27.34 -58.35
N CYS A 562 20.91 27.62 -59.28
CA CYS A 562 21.94 26.69 -59.68
C CYS A 562 23.25 27.02 -58.94
N GLU A 563 23.72 26.09 -58.11
CA GLU A 563 24.97 26.27 -57.37
C GLU A 563 26.21 26.05 -58.28
N GLU A 564 27.42 26.22 -57.73
CA GLU A 564 28.71 26.15 -58.45
C GLU A 564 28.90 24.86 -59.28
N SER A 565 28.24 23.76 -58.89
CA SER A 565 28.30 22.49 -59.60
C SER A 565 27.53 22.48 -60.93
N MET A 566 26.67 23.48 -61.17
CA MET A 566 25.83 23.64 -62.36
C MET A 566 24.92 22.44 -62.70
N ARG A 567 24.55 21.63 -61.70
CA ARG A 567 23.68 20.44 -61.86
C ARG A 567 22.34 20.73 -62.53
N CYS A 568 21.81 21.94 -62.35
CA CYS A 568 20.59 22.37 -63.03
C CYS A 568 20.71 22.40 -64.57
N LYS A 569 21.93 22.47 -65.13
CA LYS A 569 22.21 22.47 -66.58
C LYS A 569 22.30 21.08 -67.19
N GLU A 570 22.48 20.02 -66.39
CA GLU A 570 22.68 18.65 -66.91
C GLU A 570 21.54 18.21 -67.82
N ASP A 571 20.32 18.65 -67.50
CA ASP A 571 19.09 18.35 -68.25
C ASP A 571 18.43 19.63 -68.83
N PHE A 572 19.20 20.71 -68.99
CA PHE A 572 18.70 21.92 -69.67
C PHE A 572 18.83 21.76 -71.18
N PHE A 573 17.70 21.84 -71.88
CA PHE A 573 17.65 21.84 -73.34
C PHE A 573 16.71 22.93 -73.88
N ILE A 574 16.89 23.27 -75.16
CA ILE A 574 16.06 24.23 -75.87
C ILE A 574 15.31 23.52 -76.99
N TYR A 575 14.01 23.79 -77.08
CA TYR A 575 13.20 23.41 -78.23
C TYR A 575 12.78 24.66 -78.99
N LEU A 576 13.02 24.69 -80.30
CA LEU A 576 12.74 25.83 -81.17
C LEU A 576 11.69 25.45 -82.20
N GLU A 577 10.56 26.14 -82.22
CA GLU A 577 9.49 25.85 -83.18
C GLU A 577 9.19 27.06 -84.07
N GLY A 578 9.28 26.86 -85.39
CA GLY A 578 8.90 27.87 -86.38
C GLY A 578 7.46 27.69 -86.83
N HIS A 579 6.58 28.63 -86.49
CA HIS A 579 5.17 28.59 -86.86
C HIS A 579 4.93 29.27 -88.19
N THR A 580 4.21 28.63 -89.10
CA THR A 580 3.76 29.18 -90.38
C THR A 580 2.26 29.21 -90.44
N ASP A 581 1.69 30.28 -91.00
CA ASP A 581 0.24 30.43 -91.08
C ASP A 581 -0.38 29.51 -92.16
N GLY A 582 -1.70 29.32 -92.11
CA GLY A 582 -2.45 28.48 -93.04
C GLY A 582 -2.51 28.99 -94.49
N HIS A 583 -1.72 30.02 -94.83
CA HIS A 583 -1.56 30.46 -96.21
C HIS A 583 -0.61 29.54 -96.97
N ALA A 584 -1.01 29.13 -98.18
CA ALA A 584 -0.13 28.35 -99.04
C ALA A 584 1.10 29.18 -99.44
N PHE A 585 2.28 28.80 -98.94
CA PHE A 585 3.54 29.45 -99.29
C PHE A 585 4.00 29.01 -100.68
N ARG A 586 4.21 29.98 -101.56
CA ARG A 586 4.58 29.77 -102.98
C ARG A 586 6.10 29.81 -103.21
N GLY A 587 6.86 29.69 -102.12
CA GLY A 587 8.31 29.81 -102.11
C GLY A 587 8.81 31.25 -101.97
N ALA A 588 10.04 31.38 -101.46
CA ALA A 588 10.75 32.64 -101.36
C ALA A 588 12.23 32.46 -101.70
N ARG A 589 12.88 33.52 -102.16
CA ARG A 589 14.34 33.58 -102.35
C ARG A 589 14.93 34.65 -101.45
N TYR A 590 15.99 34.29 -100.72
CA TYR A 590 16.70 35.17 -99.80
C TYR A 590 18.03 35.63 -100.40
N LYS A 591 18.51 36.79 -99.94
CA LYS A 591 19.78 37.36 -100.40
C LYS A 591 20.98 36.58 -99.89
N GLU A 592 20.86 36.06 -98.67
CA GLU A 592 21.89 35.29 -97.98
C GLU A 592 21.45 33.82 -97.87
N SER A 593 22.43 32.92 -97.76
CA SER A 593 22.18 31.48 -97.60
C SER A 593 21.76 31.18 -96.15
N LEU A 594 20.79 30.29 -95.97
CA LEU A 594 20.36 29.81 -94.66
C LEU A 594 21.23 28.65 -94.14
N GLU A 595 22.04 28.03 -95.02
CA GLU A 595 23.01 26.97 -94.70
C GLU A 595 22.41 25.82 -93.86
N ILE A 596 21.19 25.39 -94.17
CA ILE A 596 20.55 24.24 -93.50
C ILE A 596 20.98 22.96 -94.22
N PRO A 597 21.75 22.05 -93.59
CA PRO A 597 22.20 20.83 -94.23
C PRO A 597 21.05 19.90 -94.60
N GLU A 598 21.25 19.08 -95.64
CA GLU A 598 20.43 17.91 -95.89
C GLU A 598 20.55 16.91 -94.72
N GLY A 599 19.46 16.24 -94.36
CA GLY A 599 19.44 15.31 -93.23
C GLY A 599 19.28 15.95 -91.85
N THR A 600 19.02 17.25 -91.76
CA THR A 600 18.79 17.94 -90.48
C THR A 600 17.50 17.45 -89.83
N PRO A 601 17.54 16.90 -88.60
CA PRO A 601 16.36 16.39 -87.91
C PRO A 601 15.47 17.53 -87.39
N TYR A 602 14.15 17.35 -87.50
CA TYR A 602 13.15 18.27 -86.97
C TYR A 602 11.82 17.56 -86.72
N THR A 603 11.04 18.09 -85.78
CA THR A 603 9.65 17.67 -85.56
C THR A 603 8.72 18.48 -86.47
N HIS A 604 7.92 17.82 -87.30
CA HIS A 604 6.94 18.44 -88.18
C HIS A 604 5.54 18.33 -87.58
N TYR A 605 4.92 19.46 -87.27
CA TYR A 605 3.53 19.52 -86.83
C TYR A 605 2.65 19.97 -87.99
N PHE A 606 1.78 19.08 -88.47
CA PHE A 606 0.84 19.36 -89.55
C PHE A 606 -0.47 18.61 -89.32
N GLU A 607 -1.61 19.28 -89.49
CA GLU A 607 -2.96 18.71 -89.31
C GLU A 607 -3.17 18.00 -87.95
N GLY A 608 -2.49 18.46 -86.90
CA GLY A 608 -2.61 17.92 -85.54
C GLY A 608 -1.74 16.69 -85.25
N GLU A 609 -0.89 16.26 -86.19
CA GLU A 609 0.08 15.18 -85.99
C GLU A 609 1.50 15.73 -85.87
N ALA A 610 2.30 15.14 -84.97
CA ALA A 610 3.73 15.41 -84.81
C ALA A 610 4.54 14.27 -85.44
N LEU A 611 5.38 14.59 -86.43
CA LEU A 611 6.17 13.63 -87.19
C LEU A 611 7.66 13.99 -87.14
N GLU A 612 8.49 13.07 -86.66
CA GLU A 612 9.95 13.21 -86.73
C GLU A 612 10.44 13.02 -88.17
N LYS A 613 11.11 14.04 -88.72
CA LYS A 613 11.56 14.08 -90.12
C LYS A 613 12.98 14.62 -90.24
N ASN A 614 13.57 14.41 -91.41
CA ASN A 614 14.84 15.00 -91.80
C ASN A 614 14.64 15.88 -93.04
N THR A 615 15.43 16.94 -93.19
CA THR A 615 15.41 17.77 -94.41
C THR A 615 15.80 16.93 -95.63
N GLU A 616 14.99 16.99 -96.69
CA GLU A 616 15.20 16.19 -97.92
C GLU A 616 16.27 16.76 -98.85
N ARG A 617 16.74 17.98 -98.56
CA ARG A 617 17.76 18.68 -99.34
C ARG A 617 18.45 19.73 -98.50
N GLU A 618 19.60 20.18 -98.97
CA GLU A 618 20.22 21.42 -98.49
C GLU A 618 19.32 22.64 -98.80
N ILE A 619 19.08 23.46 -97.79
CA ILE A 619 18.29 24.69 -97.90
C ILE A 619 19.25 25.88 -97.81
N THR A 620 19.55 26.47 -98.97
CA THR A 620 20.44 27.64 -99.10
C THR A 620 19.63 28.93 -99.22
N ASN A 621 19.47 29.48 -100.42
CA ASN A 621 18.87 30.80 -100.65
C ASN A 621 17.41 30.70 -101.10
N SER A 622 16.78 29.52 -101.05
CA SER A 622 15.39 29.35 -101.51
C SER A 622 14.60 28.33 -100.70
N LEU A 623 13.35 28.68 -100.40
CA LEU A 623 12.37 27.87 -99.68
C LEU A 623 11.22 27.47 -100.63
N LYS A 624 10.69 26.26 -100.50
CA LYS A 624 9.68 25.66 -101.39
C LYS A 624 8.27 25.59 -100.80
N ASN A 625 8.14 25.39 -99.49
CA ASN A 625 6.86 25.14 -98.81
C ASN A 625 6.86 25.70 -97.38
N ASN A 626 5.71 25.61 -96.69
CA ASN A 626 5.53 26.08 -95.32
C ASN A 626 6.44 25.35 -94.33
N MET A 627 6.58 24.03 -94.44
CA MET A 627 7.54 23.23 -93.68
C MET A 627 8.97 23.80 -93.75
N GLU A 628 9.53 24.01 -94.95
CA GLU A 628 10.87 24.59 -95.11
C GLU A 628 10.95 26.02 -94.52
N LEU A 629 9.86 26.79 -94.54
CA LEU A 629 9.78 28.11 -93.91
C LEU A 629 9.79 28.04 -92.38
N GLY A 630 9.08 27.09 -91.77
CA GLY A 630 9.12 26.83 -90.33
C GLY A 630 10.51 26.39 -89.88
N ILE A 631 11.11 25.44 -90.60
CA ILE A 631 12.48 24.96 -90.33
C ILE A 631 13.47 26.13 -90.46
N ALA A 632 13.37 26.95 -91.51
CA ALA A 632 14.25 28.09 -91.70
C ALA A 632 14.18 29.08 -90.53
N ARG A 633 12.98 29.36 -90.03
CA ARG A 633 12.78 30.22 -88.86
C ARG A 633 13.45 29.65 -87.61
N ALA A 634 13.18 28.38 -87.28
CA ALA A 634 13.78 27.72 -86.12
C ALA A 634 15.31 27.59 -86.25
N TRP A 635 15.82 27.29 -87.44
CA TRP A 635 17.24 27.15 -87.72
C TRP A 635 18.01 28.48 -87.57
N SER A 636 17.46 29.58 -88.10
CA SER A 636 18.07 30.89 -87.93
C SER A 636 18.18 31.27 -86.46
N VAL A 637 17.18 30.93 -85.64
CA VAL A 637 17.24 31.14 -84.18
C VAL A 637 18.25 30.20 -83.51
N LYS A 638 18.31 28.93 -83.94
CA LYS A 638 19.27 27.95 -83.44
C LYS A 638 20.70 28.48 -83.57
N GLN A 639 21.08 28.97 -84.75
CA GLN A 639 22.42 29.53 -85.00
C GLN A 639 22.75 30.70 -84.06
N GLN A 640 21.75 31.49 -83.66
CA GLN A 640 21.93 32.59 -82.72
C GLN A 640 22.02 32.12 -81.26
N LEU A 641 21.54 30.93 -80.91
CA LEU A 641 21.55 30.39 -79.54
C LEU A 641 22.62 29.31 -79.33
N ASP A 642 23.28 28.82 -80.39
CA ASP A 642 24.32 27.79 -80.30
C ASP A 642 25.46 28.14 -79.32
N PHE A 643 25.70 29.44 -79.08
CA PHE A 643 26.69 29.89 -78.10
C PHE A 643 26.34 29.54 -76.65
N MET A 644 25.07 29.22 -76.34
CA MET A 644 24.63 28.83 -74.99
C MET A 644 25.16 27.45 -74.59
N GLY A 645 25.59 26.63 -75.55
CA GLY A 645 26.20 25.32 -75.27
C GLY A 645 25.25 24.29 -74.67
N VAL A 646 23.94 24.42 -74.90
CA VAL A 646 22.90 23.47 -74.47
C VAL A 646 22.32 22.73 -75.67
N PRO A 647 21.82 21.49 -75.51
CA PRO A 647 21.16 20.78 -76.61
C PRO A 647 19.99 21.60 -77.18
N ILE A 648 19.97 21.79 -78.50
CA ILE A 648 18.89 22.49 -79.20
C ILE A 648 18.27 21.55 -80.24
N THR A 649 16.96 21.37 -80.14
CA THR A 649 16.12 20.67 -81.13
C THR A 649 15.22 21.66 -81.83
N ILE A 650 14.86 21.38 -83.09
CA ILE A 650 14.04 22.28 -83.90
C ILE A 650 12.74 21.60 -84.36
N GLY A 651 11.72 22.39 -84.62
CA GLY A 651 10.45 21.97 -85.16
C GLY A 651 9.86 23.00 -86.13
N ALA A 652 8.90 22.53 -86.92
CA ALA A 652 8.15 23.34 -87.85
C ALA A 652 6.66 23.07 -87.66
N TYR A 653 5.92 24.12 -87.28
CA TYR A 653 4.48 24.07 -87.09
C TYR A 653 3.78 24.72 -88.27
N GLU A 654 2.91 23.95 -88.92
CA GLU A 654 2.07 24.42 -90.01
C GLU A 654 0.63 24.56 -89.52
N HIS A 655 0.21 25.82 -89.32
CA HIS A 655 -1.14 26.12 -88.91
C HIS A 655 -2.16 25.68 -89.98
N PRO A 656 -3.36 25.21 -89.57
CA PRO A 656 -4.42 24.80 -90.49
C PRO A 656 -4.90 25.98 -91.33
N LYS A 657 -5.59 25.69 -92.44
CA LYS A 657 -6.00 26.71 -93.45
C LYS A 657 -6.92 27.79 -92.88
N GLU A 658 -7.55 27.54 -91.76
CA GLU A 658 -8.43 28.43 -91.02
C GLU A 658 -7.65 29.49 -90.21
N GLU A 659 -6.40 29.18 -89.84
CA GLU A 659 -5.53 29.99 -88.98
C GLU A 659 -4.55 30.81 -89.83
N LYS A 660 -4.99 32.00 -90.24
CA LYS A 660 -4.28 32.89 -91.17
C LYS A 660 -4.09 34.26 -90.57
N GLY A 661 -2.88 34.80 -90.64
CA GLY A 661 -2.58 36.12 -90.10
C GLY A 661 -1.16 36.22 -89.54
N GLY A 662 -0.77 37.42 -89.14
CA GLY A 662 0.54 37.67 -88.51
C GLY A 662 0.66 37.02 -87.13
N GLU A 663 -0.47 36.86 -86.45
CA GLU A 663 -0.61 36.20 -85.15
C GLU A 663 -0.31 34.69 -85.18
N TYR A 664 -0.32 34.05 -86.36
CA TYR A 664 0.08 32.64 -86.55
C TYR A 664 1.48 32.48 -87.14
N ARG A 665 2.20 33.59 -87.30
CA ARG A 665 3.58 33.60 -87.78
C ARG A 665 4.47 33.96 -86.60
N SER A 666 5.16 32.98 -86.07
CA SER A 666 6.01 33.19 -84.90
C SER A 666 7.19 32.23 -84.88
N VAL A 667 8.11 32.51 -83.95
CA VAL A 667 9.08 31.52 -83.48
C VAL A 667 8.88 31.35 -81.99
N GLN A 668 8.73 30.11 -81.54
CA GLN A 668 8.73 29.74 -80.14
C GLN A 668 10.11 29.24 -79.74
N ILE A 669 10.60 29.74 -78.61
CA ILE A 669 11.83 29.29 -77.95
C ILE A 669 11.41 28.74 -76.60
N GLU A 670 11.38 27.42 -76.48
CA GLU A 670 11.11 26.73 -75.22
C GLU A 670 12.42 26.44 -74.49
N LEU A 671 12.62 27.10 -73.36
CA LEU A 671 13.73 26.86 -72.45
C LEU A 671 13.27 25.86 -71.39
N ASN A 672 13.76 24.62 -71.46
CA ASN A 672 13.33 23.53 -70.59
C ASN A 672 14.40 23.21 -69.54
N ILE A 673 14.23 23.66 -68.29
CA ILE A 673 15.20 23.49 -67.20
C ILE A 673 14.57 22.59 -66.13
N THR A 674 14.80 21.27 -66.21
CA THR A 674 14.11 20.27 -65.40
C THR A 674 14.56 20.21 -63.93
N ASN A 675 15.82 20.56 -63.65
CA ASN A 675 16.43 20.45 -62.33
C ASN A 675 16.73 21.81 -61.67
N LEU A 676 16.02 22.87 -62.08
CA LEU A 676 16.33 24.24 -61.64
C LEU A 676 16.36 24.38 -60.11
N LEU A 677 15.36 23.82 -59.41
CA LEU A 677 15.22 23.97 -57.96
C LEU A 677 15.75 22.75 -57.18
N LEU A 678 16.61 21.92 -57.79
CA LEU A 678 17.15 20.73 -57.13
C LEU A 678 17.97 21.09 -55.89
N ASP A 679 18.90 22.05 -56.04
CA ASP A 679 19.77 22.48 -54.93
C ASP A 679 18.94 23.17 -53.84
N PHE A 680 17.92 23.97 -54.22
CA PHE A 680 16.97 24.57 -53.27
C PHE A 680 16.24 23.50 -52.46
N TYR A 681 15.72 22.46 -53.12
CA TYR A 681 15.03 21.35 -52.47
C TYR A 681 15.94 20.59 -51.51
N GLU A 682 17.15 20.20 -51.96
CA GLU A 682 18.11 19.45 -51.15
C GLU A 682 18.55 20.26 -49.92
N LYS A 683 18.86 21.55 -50.12
CA LYS A 683 19.17 22.47 -49.03
C LYS A 683 18.02 22.58 -48.04
N ARG A 684 16.79 22.80 -48.52
CA ARG A 684 15.64 22.98 -47.65
C ARG A 684 15.30 21.71 -46.87
N LEU A 685 15.42 20.55 -47.50
CA LEU A 685 15.25 19.27 -46.81
C LEU A 685 16.29 19.08 -45.70
N ASN A 686 17.56 19.43 -45.95
CA ASN A 686 18.60 19.35 -44.92
C ASN A 686 18.30 20.29 -43.74
N GLU A 687 17.88 21.53 -44.00
CA GLU A 687 17.45 22.47 -42.96
C GLU A 687 16.29 21.91 -42.13
N LEU A 688 15.25 21.37 -42.79
CA LEU A 688 14.10 20.76 -42.10
C LEU A 688 14.50 19.55 -41.23
N VAL A 689 15.43 18.72 -41.71
CA VAL A 689 15.98 17.59 -40.95
C VAL A 689 16.74 18.09 -39.71
N GLU A 690 17.53 19.15 -39.83
CA GLU A 690 18.25 19.75 -38.70
C GLU A 690 17.28 20.41 -37.69
N GLU A 691 16.34 21.23 -38.17
CA GLU A 691 15.33 21.93 -37.37
C GLU A 691 14.40 20.98 -36.61
N SER A 692 14.01 19.87 -37.24
CA SER A 692 13.12 18.87 -36.62
C SER A 692 13.78 18.09 -35.47
N GLY A 693 15.12 18.09 -35.40
CA GLY A 693 15.87 17.35 -34.39
C GLY A 693 15.76 15.82 -34.53
N ILE A 694 15.27 15.28 -35.65
CA ILE A 694 15.14 13.82 -35.83
C ILE A 694 16.49 13.10 -35.89
N GLY A 695 17.59 13.84 -36.04
CA GLY A 695 18.95 13.32 -36.03
C GLY A 695 19.26 12.43 -37.23
N LYS A 696 20.36 11.67 -37.13
CA LYS A 696 20.74 10.69 -38.16
C LYS A 696 19.84 9.47 -38.11
N GLN A 697 19.65 8.83 -39.25
CA GLN A 697 18.98 7.54 -39.31
C GLN A 697 19.73 6.55 -38.40
N PRO A 698 19.03 5.83 -37.51
CA PRO A 698 19.64 4.76 -36.71
C PRO A 698 20.32 3.71 -37.59
N ASP A 699 21.47 3.22 -37.15
CA ASP A 699 22.23 2.16 -37.84
C ASP A 699 21.40 0.88 -37.98
N ASP A 700 21.82 -0.01 -38.87
CA ASP A 700 21.19 -1.31 -39.02
C ASP A 700 21.63 -2.30 -37.93
N CYS A 701 20.77 -3.27 -37.70
CA CYS A 701 21.05 -4.51 -36.97
C CYS A 701 20.38 -5.68 -37.73
#